data_AF-A0A929C9V8-F1
#
_entry.id   AF-A0A929C9V8-F1
#
_cell.length_a   1.000
_cell.length_b   1.000
_cell.length_c   1.000
_cell.angle_alpha   90.00
_cell.angle_beta   90.00
_cell.angle_gamma   90.00
#
_symmetry.space_group_name_H-M   'P 1'
#
loop_
_entity.id
_entity.type
_entity.pdbx_description
1 polymer ?
#
loop_
_entity_poly.entity_id
_entity_poly.type
_entity_poly.pdbx_seq_one_letter_code
_entity_poly.pdbx_strand_id
1 'polypeptide(L)'
;MLLPHDNLKDFYPTDPPDYPVRMVAEFEHMQSVLVRYPFGLPTFLIVEMSQDCGVTTIVANQSQQNTVSGIYQGSGANMANIDFIQAPTDTYWTRDYGPWFVIDGNGEFGVCNFPYNRPRPDDDDIPIEVANHLGIELYGMPLTHTGGNWMCSGVTQGSSTDLVWDENLGMSHQEIQDMVDDYLGIDEYHVLPDPLGEYIKHIDCWGKFLDVDKVLIGSVPESDPRYDDFEYVADYFADTISDWGAPYEVYRVYTPGYSPNTPYTNSLILNKKVFVPITGSPYDADALQAYEDAMPGYEIIGIMYGSWANTDALHCRTKGIADIEMLHIKHMPLWGNIQIQDDYEIIATITAYSGSALYTDSVLLYYQINGGQFQSVQMVQQLGNIYAGVIPFQDEETEVGYYIHAADMSGRSMNHPYIGAPDPHVFTVVQMIPGLIVTPDTLLYTTHIQAVDGLKLRIYPEEEEDVLIDNINMEGWDEFYWWAEPIVTFPYLLPANDSLVLTVYVGIPVDQTLGFVQDTMFIESEGGDHEVLIIVDEDLISKIKVPDDLVAASISGIYPNPFSTLCNLMISLPQDARVSVYVLDNRGSLIRTLAENSFTKGEHRLAWDGQDVNGTDCPAGIYYLLVKTGEKISTGKLIKR
;
A
#
# COMPACT_ATOMS: atom_id res chain seq x y z
N MET A 1 26.87 -6.63 -7.69
CA MET A 1 27.96 -6.89 -8.69
C MET A 1 28.68 -5.58 -9.04
N LEU A 2 30.01 -5.42 -8.82
CA LEU A 2 30.74 -4.19 -9.18
C LEU A 2 30.91 -4.07 -10.71
N LEU A 3 30.25 -3.10 -11.33
CA LEU A 3 30.27 -2.86 -12.78
C LEU A 3 31.50 -2.04 -13.22
N PRO A 4 32.03 -2.27 -14.44
CA PRO A 4 33.19 -1.56 -14.97
C PRO A 4 32.83 -0.14 -15.43
N HIS A 5 33.63 0.84 -15.02
CA HIS A 5 33.53 2.25 -15.40
C HIS A 5 33.91 2.45 -16.89
N ASP A 6 32.94 2.75 -17.75
CA ASP A 6 33.14 3.33 -19.09
C ASP A 6 32.36 4.66 -19.19
N ASN A 7 32.97 5.67 -19.81
CA ASN A 7 32.49 7.05 -19.89
C ASN A 7 31.43 7.25 -20.98
N LEU A 8 30.57 6.26 -21.21
CA LEU A 8 29.42 6.29 -22.11
C LEU A 8 28.18 5.83 -21.33
N LYS A 9 27.36 6.80 -20.90
CA LYS A 9 25.88 6.74 -20.81
C LYS A 9 25.21 5.36 -20.74
N ASP A 10 25.44 4.59 -19.71
CA ASP A 10 24.82 3.27 -19.63
C ASP A 10 24.16 3.13 -18.27
N PHE A 11 22.89 3.56 -18.16
CA PHE A 11 22.02 2.97 -17.16
C PHE A 11 22.01 1.45 -17.41
N TYR A 12 22.36 0.67 -16.40
CA TYR A 12 22.44 -0.78 -16.52
C TYR A 12 21.23 -1.41 -15.83
N PRO A 13 20.23 -1.89 -16.59
CA PRO A 13 19.16 -2.67 -15.98
C PRO A 13 19.74 -3.95 -15.37
N THR A 14 19.23 -4.31 -14.19
CA THR A 14 19.55 -5.58 -13.51
C THR A 14 18.27 -6.39 -13.34
N ASP A 15 18.38 -7.63 -12.88
CA ASP A 15 17.22 -8.30 -12.31
C ASP A 15 16.74 -7.54 -11.04
N PRO A 16 15.45 -7.60 -10.68
CA PRO A 16 14.93 -7.01 -9.45
C PRO A 16 15.55 -7.67 -8.19
N PRO A 17 15.41 -7.05 -7.01
CA PRO A 17 15.75 -7.69 -5.74
C PRO A 17 14.94 -8.98 -5.53
N ASP A 18 15.46 -9.90 -4.71
CA ASP A 18 14.71 -11.10 -4.33
C ASP A 18 13.43 -10.70 -3.57
N TYR A 19 12.28 -11.24 -3.97
CA TYR A 19 11.00 -11.00 -3.31
C TYR A 19 10.90 -11.75 -1.96
N PRO A 20 10.19 -11.24 -0.93
CA PRO A 20 9.49 -9.94 -0.87
C PRO A 20 10.44 -8.76 -0.79
N VAL A 21 10.16 -7.73 -1.58
CA VAL A 21 10.90 -6.45 -1.55
C VAL A 21 10.16 -5.47 -0.65
N ARG A 22 10.90 -4.55 -0.03
CA ARG A 22 10.30 -3.46 0.75
C ARG A 22 11.13 -2.19 0.63
N MET A 23 10.52 -1.12 0.13
CA MET A 23 11.15 0.20 0.10
C MET A 23 11.10 0.88 1.47
N VAL A 24 12.15 1.63 1.83
CA VAL A 24 12.22 2.43 3.07
C VAL A 24 11.51 3.77 2.89
N ALA A 25 10.56 4.09 3.78
CA ALA A 25 9.85 5.36 3.80
C ALA A 25 10.68 6.49 4.40
N GLU A 26 10.31 7.74 4.10
CA GLU A 26 11.06 8.92 4.57
C GLU A 26 10.96 9.13 6.09
N PHE A 27 9.83 8.76 6.70
CA PHE A 27 9.58 8.92 8.14
C PHE A 27 10.20 7.81 9.00
N GLU A 28 10.87 6.84 8.39
CA GLU A 28 11.67 5.85 9.12
C GLU A 28 13.04 6.40 9.53
N HIS A 29 13.79 5.62 10.32
CA HIS A 29 15.11 6.03 10.76
C HIS A 29 16.10 6.16 9.60
N MET A 30 16.68 7.36 9.47
CA MET A 30 17.75 7.68 8.55
C MET A 30 19.07 7.83 9.31
N GLN A 31 20.10 7.10 8.89
CA GLN A 31 21.44 7.22 9.48
C GLN A 31 22.14 8.52 9.05
N SER A 32 21.80 9.05 7.89
CA SER A 32 22.41 10.25 7.32
C SER A 32 21.46 10.97 6.36
N VAL A 33 21.76 12.21 6.02
CA VAL A 33 21.14 12.96 4.92
C VAL A 33 22.18 13.30 3.86
N LEU A 34 21.83 13.02 2.60
CA LEU A 34 22.63 13.30 1.42
C LEU A 34 22.39 14.73 0.93
N VAL A 35 23.46 15.52 0.89
CA VAL A 35 23.49 16.87 0.33
C VAL A 35 24.65 17.00 -0.66
N ARG A 36 24.62 18.02 -1.51
CA ARG A 36 25.64 18.21 -2.55
C ARG A 36 26.27 19.59 -2.50
N TYR A 37 27.59 19.65 -2.69
CA TYR A 37 28.34 20.89 -2.92
C TYR A 37 28.71 21.07 -4.41
N PRO A 38 28.58 22.29 -5.01
CA PRO A 38 28.12 23.55 -4.42
C PRO A 38 26.69 23.52 -3.88
N PHE A 39 26.50 24.10 -2.70
CA PHE A 39 25.25 23.99 -1.95
C PHE A 39 24.08 24.71 -2.61
N GLY A 40 22.95 24.01 -2.72
CA GLY A 40 21.62 24.60 -2.91
C GLY A 40 20.88 24.87 -1.60
N LEU A 41 21.49 24.55 -0.44
CA LEU A 41 20.89 24.69 0.89
C LEU A 41 21.63 25.78 1.70
N PRO A 42 20.96 26.45 2.66
CA PRO A 42 21.67 27.30 3.60
C PRO A 42 22.54 26.45 4.53
N THR A 43 23.80 26.86 4.74
CA THR A 43 24.76 26.10 5.57
C THR A 43 24.26 25.86 7.00
N PHE A 44 23.47 26.78 7.58
CA PHE A 44 22.94 26.60 8.93
C PHE A 44 21.99 25.39 9.03
N LEU A 45 21.22 25.08 7.98
CA LEU A 45 20.37 23.89 7.95
C LEU A 45 21.23 22.62 7.97
N ILE A 46 22.31 22.60 7.18
CA ILE A 46 23.23 21.45 7.14
C ILE A 46 23.89 21.24 8.50
N VAL A 47 24.28 22.34 9.17
CA VAL A 47 24.83 22.31 10.53
C VAL A 47 23.79 21.78 11.53
N GLU A 48 22.53 22.21 11.42
CA GLU A 48 21.44 21.74 12.26
C GLU A 48 21.20 20.23 12.10
N MET A 49 21.09 19.73 10.86
CA MET A 49 20.94 18.29 10.60
C MET A 49 22.10 17.47 11.18
N SER A 50 23.34 17.98 11.10
CA SER A 50 24.51 17.30 11.64
C SER A 50 24.49 17.12 13.16
N GLN A 51 23.65 17.84 13.91
CA GLN A 51 23.62 17.71 15.37
C GLN A 51 23.01 16.36 15.81
N ASP A 52 22.07 15.82 15.04
CA ASP A 52 21.28 14.65 15.43
C ASP A 52 21.43 13.44 14.50
N CYS A 53 21.91 13.63 13.26
CA CYS A 53 22.12 12.56 12.30
C CYS A 53 23.37 12.80 11.46
N GLY A 54 23.78 11.79 10.68
CA GLY A 54 24.84 11.93 9.70
C GLY A 54 24.50 12.97 8.62
N VAL A 55 25.51 13.63 8.07
CA VAL A 55 25.40 14.43 6.85
C VAL A 55 26.48 13.94 5.89
N THR A 56 26.04 13.28 4.83
CA THR A 56 26.92 12.84 3.74
C THR A 56 26.89 13.88 2.64
N THR A 57 28.03 14.54 2.40
CA THR A 57 28.14 15.60 1.39
C THR A 57 28.86 15.12 0.14
N ILE A 58 28.20 15.21 -1.01
CA ILE A 58 28.83 14.95 -2.31
C ILE A 58 29.71 16.15 -2.69
N VAL A 59 30.95 15.87 -3.04
CA VAL A 59 31.96 16.84 -3.49
C VAL A 59 32.69 16.29 -4.72
N ALA A 60 33.04 17.13 -5.68
CA ALA A 60 33.64 16.64 -6.92
C ALA A 60 35.07 16.10 -6.77
N ASN A 61 35.77 16.43 -5.68
CA ASN A 61 37.15 16.01 -5.41
C ASN A 61 37.62 16.47 -4.01
N GLN A 62 38.80 15.99 -3.62
CA GLN A 62 39.49 16.37 -2.38
C GLN A 62 39.63 17.89 -2.14
N SER A 63 39.78 18.71 -3.18
CA SER A 63 39.89 20.16 -3.00
C SER A 63 38.58 20.79 -2.52
N GLN A 64 37.45 20.34 -3.08
CA GLN A 64 36.13 20.74 -2.61
C GLN A 64 35.86 20.19 -1.21
N GLN A 65 36.22 18.93 -0.94
CA GLN A 65 36.11 18.36 0.41
C GLN A 65 36.82 19.23 1.45
N ASN A 66 38.07 19.62 1.20
CA ASN A 66 38.82 20.48 2.13
C ASN A 66 38.15 21.83 2.37
N THR A 67 37.52 22.39 1.33
CA THR A 67 36.78 23.66 1.41
C THR A 67 35.52 23.49 2.26
N VAL A 68 34.74 22.44 1.99
CA VAL A 68 33.51 22.14 2.72
C VAL A 68 33.80 21.80 4.18
N SER A 69 34.83 21.01 4.48
CA SER A 69 35.26 20.74 5.85
C SER A 69 35.61 22.04 6.60
N GLY A 70 36.26 23.00 5.94
CA GLY A 70 36.52 24.32 6.51
C GLY A 70 35.25 25.13 6.78
N ILE A 71 34.26 25.07 5.88
CA ILE A 71 32.95 25.72 6.04
C ILE A 71 32.19 25.12 7.24
N TYR A 72 32.10 23.79 7.30
CA TYR A 72 31.41 23.06 8.37
C TYR A 72 32.07 23.29 9.72
N GLN A 73 33.40 23.16 9.81
CA GLN A 73 34.13 23.44 11.04
C GLN A 73 33.97 24.89 11.49
N GLY A 74 34.03 25.84 10.55
CA GLY A 74 33.84 27.27 10.84
C GLY A 74 32.42 27.66 11.25
N SER A 75 31.42 26.86 10.85
CA SER A 75 29.99 27.10 11.10
C SER A 75 29.43 26.31 12.29
N GLY A 76 30.24 25.44 12.92
CA GLY A 76 29.84 24.68 14.10
C GLY A 76 29.13 23.36 13.82
N ALA A 77 29.33 22.75 12.64
CA ALA A 77 28.83 21.40 12.37
C ALA A 77 29.42 20.39 13.35
N ASN A 78 28.65 19.36 13.70
CA ASN A 78 29.18 18.22 14.44
C ASN A 78 30.01 17.36 13.49
N MET A 79 31.33 17.58 13.49
CA MET A 79 32.25 16.89 12.57
C MET A 79 32.31 15.36 12.75
N ALA A 80 31.80 14.81 13.86
CA ALA A 80 31.69 13.36 14.03
C ALA A 80 30.58 12.75 13.15
N ASN A 81 29.61 13.58 12.75
CA ASN A 81 28.50 13.19 11.90
C ASN A 81 28.70 13.63 10.44
N ILE A 82 29.86 14.18 10.07
CA ILE A 82 30.13 14.61 8.70
C ILE A 82 30.85 13.50 7.93
N ASP A 83 30.30 13.16 6.78
CA ASP A 83 30.89 12.23 5.82
C ASP A 83 30.90 12.81 4.40
N PHE A 84 31.71 12.23 3.51
CA PHE A 84 31.88 12.73 2.14
C PHE A 84 31.93 11.60 1.12
N ILE A 85 31.23 11.82 0.01
CA ILE A 85 31.35 11.03 -1.22
C ILE A 85 32.05 11.91 -2.27
N GLN A 86 33.15 11.41 -2.84
CA GLN A 86 33.88 12.12 -3.89
C GLN A 86 33.40 11.67 -5.27
N ALA A 87 32.42 12.37 -5.85
CA ALA A 87 31.84 12.05 -7.14
C ALA A 87 31.53 13.33 -7.94
N PRO A 88 31.69 13.32 -9.28
CA PRO A 88 31.19 14.40 -10.12
C PRO A 88 29.66 14.48 -10.00
N THR A 89 29.10 15.66 -10.18
CA THR A 89 27.65 15.93 -10.15
C THR A 89 27.38 17.13 -11.05
N ASP A 90 26.24 17.14 -11.70
CA ASP A 90 25.76 18.27 -12.47
C ASP A 90 25.06 19.28 -11.56
N THR A 91 24.29 18.82 -10.58
CA THR A 91 23.36 19.66 -9.82
C THR A 91 23.31 19.35 -8.33
N TYR A 92 22.48 20.10 -7.59
CA TYR A 92 22.29 19.94 -6.14
C TYR A 92 20.96 19.29 -5.76
N TRP A 93 20.17 18.83 -6.74
CA TRP A 93 18.85 18.24 -6.50
C TRP A 93 18.97 16.78 -6.10
N THR A 94 19.65 16.49 -4.98
CA THR A 94 19.93 15.12 -4.50
C THR A 94 18.68 14.30 -4.27
N ARG A 95 17.50 14.93 -4.15
CA ARG A 95 16.21 14.24 -4.10
C ARG A 95 15.92 13.50 -5.40
N ASP A 96 16.11 14.17 -6.51
CA ASP A 96 15.62 13.74 -7.82
C ASP A 96 16.41 12.54 -8.34
N TYR A 97 17.74 12.59 -8.23
CA TYR A 97 18.65 11.56 -8.72
C TYR A 97 19.20 10.65 -7.60
N GLY A 98 18.85 10.93 -6.35
CA GLY A 98 19.42 10.23 -5.20
C GLY A 98 18.96 8.78 -5.07
N PRO A 99 19.65 7.98 -4.24
CA PRO A 99 19.40 6.54 -4.09
C PRO A 99 18.02 6.26 -3.48
N TRP A 100 17.28 5.30 -4.05
CA TRP A 100 16.10 4.73 -3.39
C TRP A 100 16.50 3.46 -2.64
N PHE A 101 16.16 3.38 -1.36
CA PHE A 101 16.61 2.27 -0.51
C PHE A 101 15.54 1.19 -0.42
N VAL A 102 15.94 -0.04 -0.70
CA VAL A 102 15.08 -1.23 -0.65
C VAL A 102 15.73 -2.31 0.22
N ILE A 103 14.90 -3.19 0.76
CA ILE A 103 15.30 -4.39 1.50
C ILE A 103 14.72 -5.57 0.74
N ASP A 104 15.55 -6.56 0.43
CA ASP A 104 15.11 -7.77 -0.28
C ASP A 104 14.58 -8.87 0.66
N GLY A 105 14.10 -9.97 0.08
CA GLY A 105 13.51 -11.10 0.78
C GLY A 105 14.50 -11.87 1.68
N ASN A 106 15.80 -11.63 1.53
CA ASN A 106 16.84 -12.16 2.40
C ASN A 106 17.17 -11.21 3.56
N GLY A 107 16.57 -10.01 3.58
CA GLY A 107 16.82 -8.96 4.54
C GLY A 107 18.09 -8.15 4.25
N GLU A 108 18.58 -8.17 3.01
CA GLU A 108 19.75 -7.40 2.60
C GLU A 108 19.31 -6.04 2.03
N PHE A 109 20.01 -4.97 2.44
CA PHE A 109 19.77 -3.63 1.90
C PHE A 109 20.35 -3.50 0.49
N GLY A 110 19.67 -2.72 -0.33
CA GLY A 110 20.16 -2.28 -1.64
C GLY A 110 19.70 -0.89 -2.01
N VAL A 111 20.31 -0.37 -3.08
CA VAL A 111 19.89 0.85 -3.75
C VAL A 111 19.19 0.47 -5.05
N CYS A 112 17.93 0.86 -5.19
CA CYS A 112 17.25 0.90 -6.47
C CYS A 112 17.64 2.20 -7.21
N ASN A 113 18.30 2.05 -8.35
CA ASN A 113 18.65 3.10 -9.28
C ASN A 113 17.69 3.09 -10.47
N PHE A 114 17.46 4.25 -11.07
CA PHE A 114 16.56 4.45 -12.20
C PHE A 114 17.18 5.46 -13.17
N PRO A 115 16.85 5.43 -14.47
CA PRO A 115 17.24 6.50 -15.39
C PRO A 115 16.66 7.84 -14.96
N TYR A 116 17.51 8.80 -14.59
CA TYR A 116 17.08 10.13 -14.20
C TYR A 116 16.48 10.88 -15.40
N ASN A 117 15.27 11.42 -15.22
CA ASN A 117 14.51 12.14 -16.25
C ASN A 117 15.10 13.50 -16.71
N ARG A 118 16.38 13.76 -16.47
CA ARG A 118 17.09 14.97 -16.92
C ARG A 118 18.39 14.59 -17.64
N PRO A 119 18.85 15.40 -18.61
CA PRO A 119 20.11 15.16 -19.31
C PRO A 119 21.32 15.54 -18.44
N ARG A 120 21.48 14.87 -17.29
CA ARG A 120 22.46 15.14 -16.23
C ARG A 120 23.18 13.83 -15.86
N PRO A 121 24.13 13.39 -16.69
CA PRO A 121 24.74 12.07 -16.55
C PRO A 121 25.56 11.90 -15.27
N ASP A 122 26.19 12.97 -14.76
CA ASP A 122 26.97 12.86 -13.52
C ASP A 122 26.04 12.71 -12.29
N ASP A 123 24.83 13.26 -12.36
CA ASP A 123 23.81 13.07 -11.33
C ASP A 123 23.22 11.65 -11.35
N ASP A 124 23.00 11.08 -12.55
CA ASP A 124 22.43 9.75 -12.81
C ASP A 124 23.28 8.59 -12.23
N ASP A 125 24.60 8.82 -12.09
CA ASP A 125 25.53 7.84 -11.52
C ASP A 125 25.63 7.90 -9.98
N ILE A 126 25.05 8.89 -9.32
CA ILE A 126 25.20 9.06 -7.86
C ILE A 126 24.65 7.89 -7.04
N PRO A 127 23.52 7.25 -7.38
CA PRO A 127 23.07 6.05 -6.68
C PRO A 127 24.12 4.92 -6.66
N ILE A 128 24.93 4.80 -7.72
CA ILE A 128 26.04 3.84 -7.80
C ILE A 128 27.12 4.18 -6.77
N GLU A 129 27.50 5.46 -6.70
CA GLU A 129 28.50 5.94 -5.73
C GLU A 129 28.03 5.78 -4.28
N VAL A 130 26.75 6.00 -4.01
CA VAL A 130 26.18 5.77 -2.67
C VAL A 130 26.15 4.27 -2.33
N ALA A 131 25.72 3.40 -3.24
CA ALA A 131 25.72 1.95 -3.02
C ALA A 131 27.14 1.43 -2.74
N ASN A 132 28.13 1.89 -3.53
CA ASN A 132 29.54 1.56 -3.33
C ASN A 132 30.09 2.06 -1.98
N HIS A 133 29.70 3.28 -1.58
CA HIS A 133 30.13 3.88 -0.32
C HIS A 133 29.58 3.13 0.90
N LEU A 134 28.33 2.67 0.82
CA LEU A 134 27.67 1.88 1.85
C LEU A 134 28.03 0.39 1.80
N GLY A 135 28.55 -0.10 0.68
CA GLY A 135 28.88 -1.51 0.47
C GLY A 135 27.66 -2.41 0.34
N ILE A 136 26.59 -1.91 -0.28
CA ILE A 136 25.31 -2.61 -0.48
C ILE A 136 25.04 -2.87 -1.97
N GLU A 137 24.08 -3.74 -2.28
CA GLU A 137 23.75 -4.08 -3.67
C GLU A 137 23.07 -2.93 -4.40
N LEU A 138 23.17 -2.97 -5.73
CA LEU A 138 22.57 -1.99 -6.64
C LEU A 138 21.63 -2.72 -7.59
N TYR A 139 20.39 -2.26 -7.65
CA TYR A 139 19.36 -2.74 -8.55
C TYR A 139 19.03 -1.66 -9.57
N GLY A 140 19.10 -1.97 -10.87
CA GLY A 140 18.77 -1.04 -11.93
C GLY A 140 17.35 -1.26 -12.44
N MET A 141 16.40 -0.45 -11.97
CA MET A 141 15.00 -0.44 -12.43
C MET A 141 14.86 0.35 -13.73
N PRO A 142 14.51 -0.27 -14.88
CA PRO A 142 14.46 0.39 -16.18
C PRO A 142 13.23 1.28 -16.40
N LEU A 143 12.89 2.10 -15.41
CA LEU A 143 11.76 3.04 -15.43
C LEU A 143 12.31 4.46 -15.29
N THR A 144 12.12 5.32 -16.29
CA THR A 144 12.57 6.72 -16.20
C THR A 144 11.82 7.41 -15.07
N HIS A 145 12.54 7.99 -14.11
CA HIS A 145 11.93 8.58 -12.93
C HIS A 145 12.71 9.78 -12.37
N THR A 146 12.16 10.36 -11.30
CA THR A 146 12.77 11.36 -10.42
C THR A 146 12.25 11.19 -8.99
N GLY A 147 13.12 11.27 -8.00
CA GLY A 147 12.75 11.11 -6.59
C GLY A 147 11.89 12.23 -6.01
N GLY A 148 11.81 13.41 -6.64
CA GLY A 148 10.85 14.46 -6.25
C GLY A 148 9.41 14.09 -6.61
N ASN A 149 9.21 13.22 -7.60
CA ASN A 149 7.92 12.69 -7.99
C ASN A 149 7.61 11.34 -7.33
N TRP A 150 8.21 10.99 -6.20
CA TRP A 150 8.04 9.69 -5.57
C TRP A 150 7.94 9.78 -4.05
N MET A 151 7.00 9.04 -3.47
CA MET A 151 6.88 8.79 -2.03
C MET A 151 6.28 7.40 -1.78
N CYS A 152 6.52 6.82 -0.60
CA CYS A 152 5.91 5.55 -0.18
C CYS A 152 5.61 5.53 1.33
N SER A 153 4.72 4.62 1.73
CA SER A 153 4.37 4.33 3.12
C SER A 153 5.41 3.47 3.84
N GLY A 154 6.32 2.82 3.09
CA GLY A 154 7.30 1.88 3.65
C GLY A 154 6.72 0.49 3.93
N VAL A 155 5.47 0.26 3.48
CA VAL A 155 4.80 -1.04 3.53
C VAL A 155 4.51 -1.48 2.09
N THR A 156 3.31 -1.28 1.53
CA THR A 156 2.99 -1.70 0.16
C THR A 156 2.47 -0.58 -0.75
N GLN A 157 2.17 0.60 -0.19
CA GLN A 157 1.66 1.74 -0.96
C GLN A 157 2.75 2.75 -1.36
N GLY A 158 2.64 3.26 -2.58
CA GLY A 158 3.51 4.29 -3.15
C GLY A 158 2.73 5.28 -4.02
N SER A 159 3.27 6.48 -4.24
CA SER A 159 2.58 7.49 -5.03
C SER A 159 3.51 8.38 -5.85
N SER A 160 3.00 8.78 -7.01
CA SER A 160 3.63 9.71 -7.96
C SER A 160 2.55 10.48 -8.72
N THR A 161 2.93 11.57 -9.39
CA THR A 161 2.04 12.16 -10.40
C THR A 161 2.02 11.35 -11.70
N ASP A 162 1.05 11.64 -12.56
CA ASP A 162 0.92 11.15 -13.94
C ASP A 162 2.15 11.42 -14.85
N LEU A 163 3.13 12.20 -14.39
CA LEU A 163 4.41 12.38 -15.08
C LEU A 163 5.13 11.05 -15.35
N VAL A 164 5.00 10.07 -14.44
CA VAL A 164 5.61 8.74 -14.65
C VAL A 164 5.08 8.06 -15.91
N TRP A 165 3.80 8.26 -16.25
CA TRP A 165 3.21 7.76 -17.50
C TRP A 165 3.64 8.60 -18.71
N ASP A 166 3.66 9.92 -18.56
CA ASP A 166 4.07 10.85 -19.63
C ASP A 166 5.52 10.62 -20.08
N GLU A 167 6.41 10.23 -19.17
CA GLU A 167 7.85 10.02 -19.44
C GLU A 167 8.17 8.60 -19.92
N ASN A 168 7.27 7.63 -19.71
CA ASN A 168 7.47 6.22 -20.05
C ASN A 168 6.46 5.70 -21.10
N LEU A 169 6.17 6.49 -22.14
CA LEU A 169 5.19 6.19 -23.21
C LEU A 169 5.38 4.84 -23.94
N GLY A 170 6.52 4.19 -23.78
CA GLY A 170 6.81 2.86 -24.33
C GLY A 170 6.25 1.70 -23.50
N MET A 171 5.73 1.98 -22.30
CA MET A 171 5.22 1.00 -21.34
C MET A 171 3.73 1.27 -21.07
N SER A 172 2.97 0.21 -20.86
CA SER A 172 1.61 0.29 -20.33
C SER A 172 1.62 0.61 -18.84
N HIS A 173 0.50 1.13 -18.32
CA HIS A 173 0.40 1.45 -16.90
C HIS A 173 0.58 0.20 -16.01
N GLN A 174 0.13 -0.97 -16.49
CA GLN A 174 0.34 -2.24 -15.78
C GLN A 174 1.81 -2.65 -15.77
N GLU A 175 2.53 -2.51 -16.90
CA GLU A 175 3.98 -2.80 -16.91
C GLU A 175 4.77 -1.87 -15.98
N ILE A 176 4.30 -0.63 -15.79
CA ILE A 176 4.88 0.29 -14.80
C ILE A 176 4.54 -0.19 -13.38
N GLN A 177 3.29 -0.54 -13.08
CA GLN A 177 2.89 -1.10 -11.79
C GLN A 177 3.69 -2.36 -11.43
N ASP A 178 3.78 -3.33 -12.35
CA ASP A 178 4.50 -4.59 -12.14
C ASP A 178 5.99 -4.31 -11.87
N MET A 179 6.59 -3.33 -12.56
CA MET A 179 7.99 -2.95 -12.36
C MET A 179 8.23 -2.25 -11.02
N VAL A 180 7.29 -1.40 -10.59
CA VAL A 180 7.37 -0.73 -9.30
C VAL A 180 7.23 -1.76 -8.17
N ASP A 181 6.35 -2.75 -8.31
CA ASP A 181 6.24 -3.86 -7.36
C ASP A 181 7.53 -4.70 -7.33
N ASP A 182 7.97 -5.21 -8.49
CA ASP A 182 9.16 -6.07 -8.60
C ASP A 182 10.41 -5.44 -7.97
N TYR A 183 10.63 -4.13 -8.15
CA TYR A 183 11.85 -3.45 -7.68
C TYR A 183 11.72 -2.77 -6.33
N LEU A 184 10.51 -2.38 -5.90
CA LEU A 184 10.31 -1.53 -4.71
C LEU A 184 9.36 -2.17 -3.67
N GLY A 185 8.67 -3.26 -4.02
CA GLY A 185 7.69 -3.92 -3.16
C GLY A 185 6.42 -3.11 -2.96
N ILE A 186 6.01 -2.36 -3.99
CA ILE A 186 4.82 -1.51 -3.98
C ILE A 186 3.77 -2.12 -4.92
N ASP A 187 2.84 -2.88 -4.35
CA ASP A 187 1.75 -3.53 -5.09
C ASP A 187 0.55 -2.60 -5.33
N GLU A 188 0.43 -1.52 -4.56
CA GLU A 188 -0.56 -0.46 -4.74
C GLU A 188 0.12 0.88 -5.07
N TYR A 189 0.21 1.19 -6.37
CA TYR A 189 0.86 2.41 -6.86
C TYR A 189 -0.17 3.49 -7.27
N HIS A 190 -0.33 4.50 -6.41
CA HIS A 190 -1.22 5.64 -6.62
C HIS A 190 -0.60 6.67 -7.58
N VAL A 191 -0.93 6.54 -8.87
CA VAL A 191 -0.55 7.53 -9.90
C VAL A 191 -1.68 8.54 -10.13
N LEU A 192 -1.47 9.78 -9.69
CA LEU A 192 -2.50 10.83 -9.64
C LEU A 192 -2.22 12.00 -10.60
N PRO A 193 -3.24 12.70 -11.13
CA PRO A 193 -3.00 13.94 -11.86
C PRO A 193 -2.31 14.98 -10.98
N ASP A 194 -1.36 15.75 -11.53
CA ASP A 194 -0.71 16.85 -10.80
C ASP A 194 -1.68 18.03 -10.58
N PRO A 195 -2.06 18.36 -9.33
CA PRO A 195 -2.96 19.47 -9.03
C PRO A 195 -2.26 20.84 -9.04
N LEU A 196 -0.91 20.85 -9.02
CA LEU A 196 -0.15 22.10 -8.96
C LEU A 196 -0.22 22.88 -10.27
N GLY A 197 -0.31 22.17 -11.40
CA GLY A 197 -0.44 22.77 -12.74
C GLY A 197 0.85 23.45 -13.23
N GLU A 198 2.00 23.05 -12.68
CA GLU A 198 3.31 23.61 -12.99
C GLU A 198 4.15 22.64 -13.83
N TYR A 199 5.18 23.16 -14.49
CA TYR A 199 6.00 22.36 -15.44
C TYR A 199 6.69 21.14 -14.82
N ILE A 200 6.89 21.13 -13.50
CA ILE A 200 7.71 20.13 -12.83
C ILE A 200 6.93 18.84 -12.55
N LYS A 201 5.61 18.91 -12.31
CA LYS A 201 4.73 17.79 -11.97
C LYS A 201 5.30 16.84 -10.91
N HIS A 202 5.90 17.35 -9.84
CA HIS A 202 6.42 16.53 -8.75
C HIS A 202 5.43 16.49 -7.59
N ILE A 203 5.14 15.28 -7.07
CA ILE A 203 4.28 15.09 -5.90
C ILE A 203 4.75 15.90 -4.68
N ASP A 204 6.06 16.02 -4.45
CA ASP A 204 6.62 16.75 -3.31
C ASP A 204 6.34 18.26 -3.31
N CYS A 205 5.81 18.80 -4.39
CA CYS A 205 5.42 20.20 -4.51
C CYS A 205 3.98 20.46 -4.06
N TRP A 206 3.17 19.42 -3.82
CA TRP A 206 1.76 19.55 -3.42
C TRP A 206 1.26 18.50 -2.43
N GLY A 207 1.97 17.39 -2.23
CA GLY A 207 1.59 16.28 -1.34
C GLY A 207 2.78 15.71 -0.59
N LYS A 208 2.53 15.10 0.58
CA LYS A 208 3.56 14.39 1.36
C LYS A 208 3.01 13.30 2.27
N PHE A 209 3.51 12.07 2.19
CA PHE A 209 3.28 11.08 3.26
C PHE A 209 4.03 11.49 4.54
N LEU A 210 3.31 11.53 5.65
CA LEU A 210 3.83 11.91 6.96
C LEU A 210 4.03 10.71 7.89
N ASP A 211 3.17 9.70 7.74
CA ASP A 211 3.26 8.38 8.37
C ASP A 211 2.53 7.37 7.45
N VAL A 212 2.39 6.12 7.87
CA VAL A 212 1.72 5.05 7.10
C VAL A 212 0.26 5.38 6.79
N ASP A 213 -0.43 6.06 7.72
CA ASP A 213 -1.85 6.44 7.65
C ASP A 213 -2.07 7.96 7.52
N LYS A 214 -1.01 8.77 7.33
CA LYS A 214 -1.10 10.23 7.30
C LYS A 214 -0.53 10.83 6.02
N VAL A 215 -1.30 11.71 5.38
CA VAL A 215 -0.87 12.46 4.21
C VAL A 215 -1.14 13.96 4.37
N LEU A 216 -0.18 14.79 3.97
CA LEU A 216 -0.33 16.24 3.88
C LEU A 216 -0.58 16.64 2.44
N ILE A 217 -1.66 17.37 2.18
CA ILE A 217 -2.02 17.86 0.85
C ILE A 217 -2.13 19.39 0.87
N GLY A 218 -1.57 20.04 -0.15
CA GLY A 218 -1.71 21.48 -0.36
C GLY A 218 -3.18 21.90 -0.48
N SER A 219 -3.47 23.15 -0.13
CA SER A 219 -4.78 23.75 -0.38
C SER A 219 -4.63 25.17 -0.91
N VAL A 220 -5.60 25.58 -1.71
CA VAL A 220 -5.67 26.90 -2.34
C VAL A 220 -7.06 27.50 -2.09
N PRO A 221 -7.26 28.82 -2.28
CA PRO A 221 -8.60 29.40 -2.17
C PRO A 221 -9.59 28.78 -3.15
N GLU A 222 -10.88 28.73 -2.80
CA GLU A 222 -11.97 28.34 -3.72
C GLU A 222 -11.99 29.12 -5.04
N SER A 223 -11.41 30.33 -5.06
CA SER A 223 -11.29 31.15 -6.28
C SER A 223 -10.10 30.80 -7.18
N ASP A 224 -9.20 29.94 -6.71
CA ASP A 224 -8.02 29.49 -7.47
C ASP A 224 -8.45 28.46 -8.53
N PRO A 225 -7.98 28.55 -9.78
CA PRO A 225 -8.35 27.59 -10.82
C PRO A 225 -7.93 26.14 -10.53
N ARG A 226 -6.99 25.91 -9.60
CA ARG A 226 -6.52 24.58 -9.19
C ARG A 226 -7.33 23.99 -8.04
N TYR A 227 -8.30 24.73 -7.48
CA TYR A 227 -9.02 24.32 -6.28
C TYR A 227 -9.63 22.92 -6.42
N ASP A 228 -10.38 22.68 -7.48
CA ASP A 228 -11.03 21.38 -7.72
C ASP A 228 -10.01 20.24 -7.85
N ASP A 229 -8.82 20.51 -8.41
CA ASP A 229 -7.75 19.50 -8.55
C ASP A 229 -7.12 19.15 -7.18
N PHE A 230 -6.91 20.15 -6.31
CA PHE A 230 -6.41 19.95 -4.95
C PHE A 230 -7.43 19.24 -4.05
N GLU A 231 -8.72 19.56 -4.17
CA GLU A 231 -9.77 18.84 -3.45
C GLU A 231 -9.90 17.41 -3.96
N TYR A 232 -9.79 17.18 -5.29
CA TYR A 232 -9.84 15.82 -5.85
C TYR A 232 -8.76 14.90 -5.26
N VAL A 233 -7.50 15.35 -5.19
CA VAL A 233 -6.43 14.50 -4.62
C VAL A 233 -6.56 14.34 -3.10
N ALA A 234 -7.10 15.34 -2.39
CA ALA A 234 -7.37 15.23 -0.96
C ALA A 234 -8.49 14.21 -0.68
N ASP A 235 -9.60 14.29 -1.42
CA ASP A 235 -10.72 13.35 -1.33
C ASP A 235 -10.27 11.93 -1.73
N TYR A 236 -9.44 11.79 -2.76
CA TYR A 236 -8.89 10.48 -3.16
C TYR A 236 -8.19 9.78 -2.01
N PHE A 237 -7.26 10.47 -1.33
CA PHE A 237 -6.57 9.86 -0.19
C PHE A 237 -7.51 9.65 0.99
N ALA A 238 -8.42 10.58 1.28
CA ALA A 238 -9.40 10.42 2.38
C ALA A 238 -10.30 9.18 2.20
N ASP A 239 -10.62 8.82 0.95
CA ASP A 239 -11.39 7.63 0.60
C ASP A 239 -10.52 6.37 0.40
N THR A 240 -9.19 6.48 0.50
CA THR A 240 -8.24 5.37 0.33
C THR A 240 -7.87 4.76 1.68
N ILE A 241 -7.91 3.43 1.76
CA ILE A 241 -7.45 2.67 2.94
C ILE A 241 -5.93 2.60 2.92
N SER A 242 -5.30 3.01 4.01
CA SER A 242 -3.86 2.92 4.21
C SER A 242 -3.41 1.49 4.49
N ASP A 243 -2.10 1.25 4.42
CA ASP A 243 -1.44 0.01 4.83
C ASP A 243 -1.69 -0.42 6.29
N TRP A 244 -2.24 0.45 7.15
CA TRP A 244 -2.69 0.10 8.52
C TRP A 244 -4.17 -0.27 8.61
N GLY A 245 -4.86 -0.38 7.47
CA GLY A 245 -6.26 -0.78 7.39
C GLY A 245 -7.26 0.32 7.70
N ALA A 246 -6.80 1.52 8.08
CA ALA A 246 -7.62 2.71 8.29
C ALA A 246 -7.57 3.65 7.07
N PRO A 247 -8.63 4.43 6.78
CA PRO A 247 -8.55 5.52 5.80
C PRO A 247 -7.43 6.50 6.13
N TYR A 248 -6.77 7.08 5.13
CA TYR A 248 -5.75 8.09 5.37
C TYR A 248 -6.31 9.32 6.12
N GLU A 249 -5.61 9.75 7.15
CA GLU A 249 -5.79 11.07 7.75
C GLU A 249 -5.18 12.14 6.84
N VAL A 250 -6.05 12.88 6.16
CA VAL A 250 -5.64 13.94 5.23
C VAL A 250 -5.51 15.28 5.96
N TYR A 251 -4.28 15.72 6.17
CA TYR A 251 -3.95 17.05 6.66
C TYR A 251 -3.83 18.03 5.51
N ARG A 252 -4.24 19.29 5.74
CA ARG A 252 -4.25 20.33 4.70
C ARG A 252 -3.29 21.47 5.06
N VAL A 253 -2.50 21.93 4.09
CA VAL A 253 -1.63 23.11 4.24
C VAL A 253 -1.89 24.15 3.16
N TYR A 254 -2.24 25.36 3.59
CA TYR A 254 -2.59 26.45 2.69
C TYR A 254 -1.37 26.97 1.92
N THR A 255 -1.31 26.68 0.62
CA THR A 255 -0.18 26.88 -0.29
C THR A 255 -0.61 27.65 -1.54
N PRO A 256 -1.06 28.91 -1.41
CA PRO A 256 -1.62 29.67 -2.53
C PRO A 256 -0.61 29.94 -3.65
N GLY A 257 0.70 29.79 -3.40
CA GLY A 257 1.74 29.83 -4.42
C GLY A 257 2.08 31.23 -4.94
N TYR A 258 1.50 32.30 -4.36
CA TYR A 258 1.83 33.69 -4.72
C TYR A 258 3.18 34.13 -4.15
N SER A 259 3.60 35.36 -4.45
CA SER A 259 4.80 35.95 -3.85
C SER A 259 4.49 36.50 -2.44
N PRO A 260 5.22 36.08 -1.39
CA PRO A 260 6.34 35.13 -1.41
C PRO A 260 5.89 33.67 -1.47
N ASN A 261 6.67 32.82 -2.15
CA ASN A 261 6.37 31.41 -2.43
C ASN A 261 5.97 30.63 -1.16
N THR A 262 5.15 29.59 -1.30
CA THR A 262 4.65 28.79 -0.19
C THR A 262 4.88 27.29 -0.42
N PRO A 263 6.14 26.81 -0.52
CA PRO A 263 6.46 25.41 -0.81
C PRO A 263 6.34 24.49 0.42
N TYR A 264 5.29 24.66 1.23
CA TYR A 264 5.23 24.07 2.58
C TYR A 264 5.22 22.53 2.60
N THR A 265 4.71 21.88 1.55
CA THR A 265 4.74 20.42 1.40
C THR A 265 6.14 19.88 1.07
N ASN A 266 7.03 20.75 0.57
CA ASN A 266 8.39 20.40 0.16
C ASN A 266 9.36 20.38 1.37
N SER A 267 8.90 19.76 2.45
CA SER A 267 9.62 19.56 3.71
C SER A 267 10.43 18.27 3.72
N LEU A 268 11.40 18.19 4.63
CA LEU A 268 12.15 16.97 4.90
C LEU A 268 11.75 16.44 6.28
N ILE A 269 11.32 15.18 6.34
CA ILE A 269 11.26 14.43 7.60
C ILE A 269 12.62 13.77 7.77
N LEU A 270 13.24 13.98 8.94
CA LEU A 270 14.55 13.43 9.26
C LEU A 270 14.57 13.00 10.72
N ASN A 271 14.32 11.70 10.94
CA ASN A 271 14.12 11.15 12.27
C ASN A 271 13.04 11.96 13.01
N LYS A 272 13.31 12.46 14.21
CA LYS A 272 12.31 13.18 15.04
C LYS A 272 12.17 14.67 14.72
N LYS A 273 12.72 15.13 13.58
CA LYS A 273 12.66 16.52 13.12
C LYS A 273 11.97 16.62 11.78
N VAL A 274 11.21 17.69 11.58
CA VAL A 274 10.64 18.05 10.28
C VAL A 274 11.09 19.45 9.91
N PHE A 275 11.81 19.57 8.79
CA PHE A 275 12.31 20.84 8.29
C PHE A 275 11.39 21.37 7.20
N VAL A 276 10.67 22.45 7.49
CA VAL A 276 9.65 23.03 6.60
C VAL A 276 10.21 24.29 5.95
N PRO A 277 10.25 24.41 4.60
CA PRO A 277 10.72 25.64 3.96
C PRO A 277 9.72 26.77 4.17
N ILE A 278 10.20 27.90 4.70
CA ILE A 278 9.41 29.13 4.92
C ILE A 278 10.04 30.31 4.18
N THR A 279 9.23 31.33 3.85
CA THR A 279 9.65 32.41 2.94
C THR A 279 9.38 33.82 3.47
N GLY A 280 8.84 33.93 4.67
CA GLY A 280 8.31 35.18 5.23
C GLY A 280 6.89 35.46 4.77
N SER A 281 6.20 34.43 4.26
CA SER A 281 4.79 34.48 3.91
C SER A 281 3.93 34.65 5.17
N PRO A 282 2.79 35.35 5.09
CA PRO A 282 1.86 35.45 6.21
C PRO A 282 1.28 34.10 6.65
N TYR A 283 1.44 33.05 5.84
CA TYR A 283 0.95 31.69 6.08
C TYR A 283 2.01 30.77 6.72
N ASP A 284 3.23 31.25 6.96
CA ASP A 284 4.32 30.42 7.50
C ASP A 284 3.95 29.82 8.86
N ALA A 285 3.31 30.60 9.74
CA ALA A 285 2.93 30.13 11.07
C ALA A 285 1.84 29.04 11.01
N ASP A 286 0.81 29.25 10.19
CA ASP A 286 -0.29 28.29 10.01
C ASP A 286 0.22 27.00 9.36
N ALA A 287 1.18 27.11 8.44
CA ALA A 287 1.81 25.95 7.82
C ALA A 287 2.61 25.10 8.82
N LEU A 288 3.37 25.75 9.71
CA LEU A 288 4.09 25.03 10.78
C LEU A 288 3.10 24.37 11.75
N GLN A 289 2.01 25.05 12.10
CA GLN A 289 0.95 24.47 12.95
C GLN A 289 0.34 23.22 12.31
N ALA A 290 0.09 23.23 11.00
CA ALA A 290 -0.46 22.06 10.30
C ALA A 290 0.45 20.81 10.45
N TYR A 291 1.79 20.99 10.45
CA TYR A 291 2.73 19.91 10.74
C TYR A 291 2.75 19.52 12.22
N GLU A 292 2.66 20.49 13.14
CA GLU A 292 2.59 20.20 14.58
C GLU A 292 1.35 19.38 14.94
N ASP A 293 0.22 19.67 14.29
CA ASP A 293 -1.04 18.94 14.45
C ASP A 293 -0.98 17.53 13.81
N ALA A 294 -0.29 17.41 12.67
CA ALA A 294 -0.18 16.15 11.93
C ALA A 294 0.86 15.18 12.49
N MET A 295 1.92 15.71 13.11
CA MET A 295 3.06 14.91 13.58
C MET A 295 3.36 15.20 15.06
N PRO A 296 2.46 14.84 16.00
CA PRO A 296 2.67 15.07 17.42
C PRO A 296 4.01 14.51 17.92
N GLY A 297 4.77 15.32 18.65
CA GLY A 297 6.06 14.94 19.22
C GLY A 297 7.28 15.13 18.31
N TYR A 298 7.08 15.34 17.01
CA TYR A 298 8.17 15.78 16.13
C TYR A 298 8.53 17.24 16.42
N GLU A 299 9.82 17.58 16.26
CA GLU A 299 10.28 18.97 16.32
C GLU A 299 10.14 19.60 14.93
N ILE A 300 9.17 20.51 14.79
CA ILE A 300 8.88 21.21 13.54
C ILE A 300 9.72 22.49 13.44
N ILE A 301 10.57 22.59 12.41
CA ILE A 301 11.56 23.65 12.26
C ILE A 301 11.37 24.38 10.93
N GLY A 302 10.97 25.64 11.00
CA GLY A 302 10.86 26.51 9.83
C GLY A 302 12.24 26.97 9.31
N ILE A 303 12.54 26.66 8.05
CA ILE A 303 13.79 27.03 7.38
C ILE A 303 13.58 28.18 6.41
N MET A 304 13.97 29.38 6.84
CA MET A 304 13.95 30.58 6.02
C MET A 304 15.12 30.60 5.03
N TYR A 305 14.83 30.64 3.73
CA TYR A 305 15.86 30.81 2.70
C TYR A 305 15.30 31.50 1.45
N GLY A 306 16.03 32.50 0.94
CA GLY A 306 15.57 33.34 -0.17
C GLY A 306 15.48 32.64 -1.53
N SER A 307 15.98 31.42 -1.65
CA SER A 307 15.99 30.64 -2.91
C SER A 307 14.92 29.56 -2.97
N TRP A 308 13.94 29.57 -2.05
CA TRP A 308 12.81 28.65 -2.11
C TRP A 308 11.81 29.07 -3.19
N ALA A 309 11.35 28.09 -3.96
CA ALA A 309 10.31 28.19 -4.98
C ALA A 309 9.25 27.11 -4.75
N ASN A 310 8.02 27.34 -5.22
CA ASN A 310 6.93 26.35 -5.11
C ASN A 310 7.28 25.01 -5.79
N THR A 311 8.17 25.04 -6.79
CA THR A 311 8.61 23.87 -7.55
C THR A 311 10.02 23.39 -7.17
N ASP A 312 10.66 24.02 -6.17
CA ASP A 312 12.04 23.70 -5.77
C ASP A 312 12.35 24.34 -4.41
N ALA A 313 12.29 23.55 -3.34
CA ALA A 313 12.65 24.00 -2.01
C ALA A 313 13.55 23.00 -1.26
N LEU A 314 13.20 22.68 -0.02
CA LEU A 314 14.09 21.96 0.89
C LEU A 314 14.18 20.48 0.51
N HIS A 315 13.04 19.83 0.35
CA HIS A 315 12.95 18.40 0.01
C HIS A 315 13.68 18.07 -1.28
N CYS A 316 13.55 18.90 -2.33
CA CYS A 316 14.20 18.70 -3.62
C CYS A 316 15.75 18.67 -3.55
N ARG A 317 16.33 19.17 -2.45
CA ARG A 317 17.79 19.37 -2.29
C ARG A 317 18.39 18.48 -1.20
N THR A 318 17.60 17.54 -0.68
CA THR A 318 18.00 16.58 0.36
C THR A 318 17.48 15.18 0.03
N LYS A 319 18.21 14.14 0.46
CA LYS A 319 17.74 12.76 0.40
C LYS A 319 18.20 12.00 1.64
N GLY A 320 17.27 11.41 2.39
CA GLY A 320 17.60 10.52 3.50
C GLY A 320 18.39 9.30 3.03
N ILE A 321 19.42 8.93 3.78
CA ILE A 321 20.15 7.67 3.64
C ILE A 321 19.62 6.72 4.71
N ALA A 322 18.97 5.64 4.26
CA ALA A 322 18.41 4.63 5.15
C ALA A 322 19.50 4.03 6.06
N ASP A 323 19.11 3.71 7.29
CA ASP A 323 19.96 2.97 8.21
C ASP A 323 20.08 1.50 7.76
N ILE A 324 21.20 1.13 7.17
CA ILE A 324 21.43 -0.23 6.62
C ILE A 324 21.56 -1.31 7.71
N GLU A 325 21.58 -0.91 8.98
CA GLU A 325 21.58 -1.80 10.15
C GLU A 325 20.33 -1.56 11.02
N MET A 326 19.25 -1.02 10.42
CA MET A 326 18.00 -0.64 11.06
C MET A 326 17.47 -1.70 12.04
N LEU A 327 16.91 -1.21 13.16
CA LEU A 327 16.01 -1.99 13.99
C LEU A 327 14.57 -1.65 13.57
N HIS A 328 13.89 -2.59 12.93
CA HIS A 328 12.56 -2.38 12.37
C HIS A 328 11.51 -3.14 13.18
N ILE A 329 10.37 -2.49 13.45
CA ILE A 329 9.21 -3.07 14.12
C ILE A 329 8.05 -3.02 13.12
N LYS A 330 7.57 -4.18 12.67
CA LYS A 330 6.38 -4.30 11.82
C LYS A 330 5.19 -4.70 12.69
N HIS A 331 4.12 -3.92 12.65
CA HIS A 331 2.90 -4.16 13.42
C HIS A 331 1.68 -3.60 12.67
N MET A 332 0.58 -4.37 12.65
CA MET A 332 -0.73 -3.92 12.19
C MET A 332 -1.51 -3.40 13.40
N PRO A 333 -1.83 -2.10 13.48
CA PRO A 333 -2.45 -1.54 14.66
C PRO A 333 -3.92 -1.91 14.83
N LEU A 334 -4.37 -2.01 16.07
CA LEU A 334 -5.78 -1.91 16.42
C LEU A 334 -6.19 -0.44 16.35
N TRP A 335 -7.31 -0.16 15.69
CA TRP A 335 -7.83 1.19 15.51
C TRP A 335 -9.36 1.18 15.54
N GLY A 336 -9.97 2.35 15.68
CA GLY A 336 -11.41 2.51 15.66
C GLY A 336 -12.09 1.85 16.88
N ASN A 337 -13.23 1.20 16.66
CA ASN A 337 -14.00 0.55 17.71
C ASN A 337 -13.69 -0.95 17.75
N ILE A 338 -13.24 -1.45 18.90
CA ILE A 338 -12.91 -2.86 19.12
C ILE A 338 -13.89 -3.46 20.13
N GLN A 339 -14.42 -4.64 19.81
CA GLN A 339 -15.31 -5.38 20.70
C GLN A 339 -14.63 -5.66 22.05
N ILE A 340 -15.41 -5.63 23.12
CA ILE A 340 -14.92 -5.96 24.46
C ILE A 340 -14.38 -7.40 24.52
N GLN A 341 -13.13 -7.54 24.98
CA GLN A 341 -12.43 -8.82 25.08
C GLN A 341 -11.84 -9.00 26.48
N ASP A 342 -11.58 -10.25 26.87
CA ASP A 342 -10.89 -10.58 28.13
C ASP A 342 -9.47 -9.98 28.17
N ASP A 343 -8.84 -9.87 27.01
CA ASP A 343 -7.60 -9.15 26.77
C ASP A 343 -7.45 -8.78 25.29
N TYR A 344 -6.54 -7.85 24.98
CA TYR A 344 -6.23 -7.40 23.62
C TYR A 344 -4.78 -7.77 23.29
N GLU A 345 -4.60 -8.74 22.40
CA GLU A 345 -3.28 -9.19 21.96
C GLU A 345 -2.70 -8.26 20.90
N ILE A 346 -1.46 -7.82 21.13
CA ILE A 346 -0.69 -6.97 20.22
C ILE A 346 0.50 -7.78 19.71
N ILE A 347 0.54 -8.02 18.40
CA ILE A 347 1.57 -8.83 17.73
C ILE A 347 2.47 -7.93 16.88
N ALA A 348 3.79 -8.08 17.00
CA ALA A 348 4.76 -7.39 16.16
C ALA A 348 5.88 -8.32 15.70
N THR A 349 6.39 -8.07 14.50
CA THR A 349 7.63 -8.65 13.99
C THR A 349 8.77 -7.66 14.18
N ILE A 350 9.83 -8.05 14.88
CA ILE A 350 10.96 -7.17 15.21
C ILE A 350 12.22 -7.71 14.57
N THR A 351 12.76 -6.97 13.59
CA THR A 351 13.93 -7.37 12.82
C THR A 351 15.08 -6.40 13.08
N ALA A 352 16.19 -6.92 13.59
CA ALA A 352 17.45 -6.19 13.71
C ALA A 352 18.33 -6.49 12.50
N TYR A 353 18.31 -5.62 11.49
CA TYR A 353 19.12 -5.78 10.28
C TYR A 353 20.64 -5.67 10.55
N SER A 354 21.02 -5.09 11.70
CA SER A 354 22.38 -5.16 12.24
C SER A 354 22.87 -6.60 12.51
N GLY A 355 21.98 -7.59 12.53
CA GLY A 355 22.25 -8.96 12.98
C GLY A 355 22.49 -9.08 14.48
N SER A 356 22.37 -7.97 15.22
CA SER A 356 22.53 -7.96 16.68
C SER A 356 21.31 -8.53 17.38
N ALA A 357 21.52 -9.22 18.49
CA ALA A 357 20.41 -9.71 19.31
C ALA A 357 19.66 -8.53 19.95
N LEU A 358 18.34 -8.69 20.13
CA LEU A 358 17.55 -7.77 20.93
C LEU A 358 17.94 -7.86 22.42
N TYR A 359 17.86 -6.74 23.14
CA TYR A 359 17.88 -6.78 24.60
C TYR A 359 16.57 -7.40 25.08
N THR A 360 16.64 -8.51 25.81
CA THR A 360 15.46 -9.28 26.23
C THR A 360 14.47 -8.46 27.06
N ASP A 361 14.94 -7.47 27.80
CA ASP A 361 14.15 -6.58 28.66
C ASP A 361 13.76 -5.25 27.98
N SER A 362 14.05 -5.10 26.69
CA SER A 362 13.71 -3.89 25.91
C SER A 362 12.45 -4.03 25.06
N VAL A 363 12.00 -5.26 24.81
CA VAL A 363 10.82 -5.52 23.96
C VAL A 363 9.55 -5.31 24.78
N LEU A 364 9.01 -4.09 24.71
CA LEU A 364 7.95 -3.61 25.59
C LEU A 364 6.76 -3.11 24.78
N LEU A 365 5.56 -3.53 25.20
CA LEU A 365 4.31 -2.91 24.82
C LEU A 365 3.97 -1.86 25.87
N TYR A 366 3.88 -0.59 25.46
CA TYR A 366 3.42 0.50 26.31
C TYR A 366 1.97 0.80 25.99
N TYR A 367 1.11 0.93 27.00
CA TYR A 367 -0.29 1.30 26.82
C TYR A 367 -0.78 2.26 27.90
N GLN A 368 -1.76 3.09 27.57
CA GLN A 368 -2.40 4.02 28.46
C GLN A 368 -3.92 3.94 28.30
N ILE A 369 -4.63 4.27 29.37
CA ILE A 369 -6.09 4.23 29.44
C ILE A 369 -6.62 5.65 29.56
N ASN A 370 -7.49 6.07 28.64
CA ASN A 370 -8.14 7.39 28.60
C ASN A 370 -7.14 8.55 28.74
N GLY A 371 -6.05 8.53 27.96
CA GLY A 371 -4.98 9.54 27.99
C GLY A 371 -4.20 9.62 29.32
N GLY A 372 -4.23 8.54 30.11
CA GLY A 372 -3.57 8.45 31.41
C GLY A 372 -2.04 8.36 31.36
N GLN A 373 -1.44 7.66 32.34
CA GLN A 373 -0.01 7.38 32.31
C GLN A 373 0.24 6.06 31.59
N PHE A 374 1.26 6.02 30.73
CA PHE A 374 1.71 4.79 30.11
C PHE A 374 2.18 3.77 31.15
N GLN A 375 1.64 2.57 31.01
CA GLN A 375 2.06 1.33 31.66
C GLN A 375 2.81 0.50 30.63
N SER A 376 3.60 -0.48 31.07
CA SER A 376 4.31 -1.37 30.15
C SER A 376 4.12 -2.84 30.49
N VAL A 377 4.10 -3.65 29.44
CA VAL A 377 4.09 -5.10 29.47
C VAL A 377 5.28 -5.60 28.66
N GLN A 378 5.98 -6.59 29.20
CA GLN A 378 7.03 -7.29 28.46
C GLN A 378 6.38 -8.13 27.36
N MET A 379 6.76 -7.89 26.10
CA MET A 379 6.32 -8.77 25.02
C MET A 379 7.17 -10.05 25.03
N VAL A 380 6.53 -11.16 24.71
CA VAL A 380 7.11 -12.50 24.72
C VAL A 380 7.32 -12.97 23.27
N GLN A 381 8.53 -13.47 22.99
CA GLN A 381 8.86 -14.07 21.71
C GLN A 381 8.03 -15.34 21.51
N GLN A 382 7.31 -15.42 20.39
CA GLN A 382 6.51 -16.57 20.01
C GLN A 382 7.33 -17.50 19.10
N LEU A 383 7.57 -17.06 17.86
CA LEU A 383 8.31 -17.81 16.84
C LEU A 383 9.17 -16.85 16.03
N GLY A 384 10.45 -17.19 15.86
CA GLY A 384 11.38 -16.37 15.08
C GLY A 384 11.41 -14.94 15.61
N ASN A 385 11.10 -13.96 14.77
CA ASN A 385 11.10 -12.54 15.11
C ASN A 385 9.72 -12.01 15.57
N ILE A 386 8.76 -12.90 15.82
CA ILE A 386 7.39 -12.52 16.23
C ILE A 386 7.31 -12.44 17.75
N TYR A 387 6.78 -11.33 18.25
CA TYR A 387 6.57 -11.02 19.65
C TYR A 387 5.10 -10.68 19.90
N ALA A 388 4.56 -11.13 21.03
CA ALA A 388 3.20 -10.79 21.46
C ALA A 388 3.22 -10.16 22.85
N GLY A 389 2.46 -9.08 23.03
CA GLY A 389 2.16 -8.46 24.30
C GLY A 389 0.65 -8.37 24.49
N VAL A 390 0.19 -8.32 25.73
CA VAL A 390 -1.25 -8.37 26.03
C VAL A 390 -1.63 -7.15 26.86
N ILE A 391 -2.59 -6.38 26.36
CA ILE A 391 -3.28 -5.34 27.13
C ILE A 391 -4.43 -6.03 27.87
N PRO A 392 -4.53 -5.93 29.21
CA PRO A 392 -5.60 -6.61 29.96
C PRO A 392 -6.98 -6.02 29.61
N PHE A 393 -8.04 -6.74 29.94
CA PHE A 393 -9.44 -6.29 29.90
C PHE A 393 -9.60 -4.80 30.21
N GLN A 394 -10.42 -4.14 29.39
CA GLN A 394 -10.86 -2.75 29.58
C GLN A 394 -12.37 -2.69 29.53
N ASP A 395 -12.95 -1.80 30.33
CA ASP A 395 -14.40 -1.54 30.34
C ASP A 395 -14.83 -0.89 29.00
N GLU A 396 -16.12 -1.01 28.67
CA GLU A 396 -16.73 -0.28 27.56
C GLU A 396 -16.48 1.25 27.63
N GLU A 397 -16.46 1.89 26.46
CA GLU A 397 -16.17 3.31 26.24
C GLU A 397 -14.73 3.72 26.63
N THR A 398 -13.85 2.75 26.87
CA THR A 398 -12.44 3.01 27.20
C THR A 398 -11.62 3.25 25.94
N GLU A 399 -10.97 4.40 25.86
CA GLU A 399 -9.94 4.67 24.85
C GLU A 399 -8.60 4.10 25.33
N VAL A 400 -7.97 3.27 24.50
CA VAL A 400 -6.68 2.64 24.75
C VAL A 400 -5.68 3.20 23.74
N GLY A 401 -4.66 3.90 24.24
CA GLY A 401 -3.52 4.32 23.44
C GLY A 401 -2.32 3.42 23.68
N TYR A 402 -1.62 2.95 22.66
CA TYR A 402 -0.44 2.09 22.83
C TYR A 402 0.65 2.30 21.78
N TYR A 403 1.88 1.89 22.12
CA TYR A 403 3.01 1.83 21.19
C TYR A 403 3.96 0.70 21.60
N ILE A 404 4.79 0.25 20.65
CA ILE A 404 5.76 -0.82 20.86
C ILE A 404 7.16 -0.22 20.93
N HIS A 405 8.02 -0.78 21.78
CA HIS A 405 9.41 -0.40 21.91
C HIS A 405 10.32 -1.63 21.80
N ALA A 406 11.48 -1.47 21.16
CA ALA A 406 12.55 -2.45 21.20
C ALA A 406 13.92 -1.77 21.12
N ALA A 407 14.94 -2.44 21.65
CA ALA A 407 16.35 -2.07 21.47
C ALA A 407 17.22 -3.30 21.19
N ASP A 408 18.31 -3.10 20.45
CA ASP A 408 19.24 -4.16 20.08
C ASP A 408 20.67 -3.90 20.58
N MET A 409 21.50 -4.94 20.57
CA MET A 409 22.89 -4.86 21.02
C MET A 409 23.80 -4.03 20.10
N SER A 410 23.32 -3.53 18.95
CA SER A 410 24.03 -2.54 18.14
C SER A 410 23.95 -1.14 18.76
N GLY A 411 23.01 -0.94 19.69
CA GLY A 411 22.73 0.34 20.34
C GLY A 411 21.53 1.07 19.75
N ARG A 412 20.81 0.46 18.80
CA ARG A 412 19.58 1.01 18.21
C ARG A 412 18.41 0.80 19.16
N SER A 413 17.51 1.76 19.18
CA SER A 413 16.33 1.78 20.04
C SER A 413 15.20 2.49 19.30
N MET A 414 14.11 1.76 19.07
CA MET A 414 13.07 2.13 18.11
C MET A 414 11.70 1.92 18.72
N ASN A 415 10.76 2.76 18.28
CA ASN A 415 9.34 2.65 18.63
C ASN A 415 8.53 2.30 17.37
N HIS A 416 7.30 1.82 17.60
CA HIS A 416 6.24 1.78 16.59
C HIS A 416 4.92 2.31 17.20
N PRO A 417 4.34 3.41 16.69
CA PRO A 417 4.85 4.29 15.61
C PRO A 417 6.22 4.90 15.94
N TYR A 418 6.91 5.45 14.94
CA TYR A 418 8.31 5.88 15.07
C TYR A 418 8.54 6.87 16.23
N ILE A 419 7.61 7.81 16.43
CA ILE A 419 7.70 8.80 17.51
C ILE A 419 7.38 8.23 18.90
N GLY A 420 6.59 7.14 18.96
CA GLY A 420 6.17 6.45 20.17
C GLY A 420 5.11 7.22 20.96
N ALA A 421 5.34 7.39 22.26
CA ALA A 421 4.36 7.95 23.21
C ALA A 421 3.63 9.26 22.79
N PRO A 422 4.23 10.21 22.03
CA PRO A 422 3.51 11.41 21.60
C PRO A 422 2.37 11.17 20.61
N ASP A 423 2.43 10.09 19.84
CA ASP A 423 1.46 9.73 18.81
C ASP A 423 1.25 8.20 18.82
N PRO A 424 0.63 7.66 19.88
CA PRO A 424 0.39 6.23 20.00
C PRO A 424 -0.72 5.77 19.03
N HIS A 425 -0.77 4.48 18.72
CA HIS A 425 -1.98 3.88 18.14
C HIS A 425 -3.12 3.98 19.14
N VAL A 426 -4.35 4.19 18.66
CA VAL A 426 -5.53 4.36 19.52
C VAL A 426 -6.71 3.55 19.01
N PHE A 427 -7.35 2.82 19.92
CA PHE A 427 -8.66 2.21 19.69
C PHE A 427 -9.59 2.47 20.88
N THR A 428 -10.89 2.36 20.64
CA THR A 428 -11.94 2.50 21.66
C THR A 428 -12.60 1.15 21.88
N VAL A 429 -12.70 0.74 23.14
CA VAL A 429 -13.42 -0.46 23.52
C VAL A 429 -14.90 -0.17 23.52
N VAL A 430 -15.66 -0.97 22.79
CA VAL A 430 -17.11 -0.87 22.72
C VAL A 430 -17.72 -2.22 23.08
N GLN A 431 -18.87 -2.21 23.75
CA GLN A 431 -19.71 -3.39 23.82
C GLN A 431 -20.48 -3.42 22.50
N MET A 432 -19.90 -4.07 21.50
CA MET A 432 -20.70 -4.47 20.35
C MET A 432 -21.71 -5.48 20.89
N ILE A 433 -23.00 -5.18 20.77
CA ILE A 433 -24.08 -6.09 21.16
C ILE A 433 -23.80 -7.38 20.40
N PRO A 434 -23.47 -8.54 20.98
CA PRO A 434 -23.13 -9.70 20.17
C PRO A 434 -24.37 -10.06 19.33
N GLY A 435 -24.32 -9.61 18.09
CA GLY A 435 -25.53 -9.42 17.32
C GLY A 435 -25.98 -10.75 16.79
N LEU A 436 -25.03 -11.64 16.47
CA LEU A 436 -25.29 -12.80 15.66
C LEU A 436 -24.61 -14.05 16.23
N ILE A 437 -25.32 -15.15 16.16
CA ILE A 437 -24.76 -16.49 16.21
C ILE A 437 -24.66 -16.98 14.77
N VAL A 438 -23.45 -17.36 14.38
CA VAL A 438 -23.16 -17.94 13.07
C VAL A 438 -22.83 -19.42 13.23
N THR A 439 -23.54 -20.28 12.49
CA THR A 439 -23.41 -21.74 12.61
C THR A 439 -23.44 -22.45 11.25
N PRO A 440 -22.46 -23.32 10.94
CA PRO A 440 -21.23 -23.54 11.72
C PRO A 440 -20.27 -22.34 11.64
N ASP A 441 -19.32 -22.28 12.57
CA ASP A 441 -18.18 -21.35 12.59
C ASP A 441 -17.06 -21.76 11.60
N THR A 442 -17.18 -22.95 11.01
CA THR A 442 -16.26 -23.45 9.97
C THR A 442 -17.00 -24.26 8.91
N LEU A 443 -16.71 -23.99 7.64
CA LEU A 443 -17.21 -24.68 6.46
C LEU A 443 -16.09 -25.54 5.85
N LEU A 444 -16.06 -26.82 6.21
CA LEU A 444 -15.05 -27.77 5.73
C LEU A 444 -15.55 -28.59 4.53
N TYR A 445 -14.96 -28.35 3.36
CA TYR A 445 -15.21 -29.07 2.12
C TYR A 445 -14.22 -30.22 1.96
N THR A 446 -14.70 -31.46 2.07
CA THR A 446 -13.88 -32.69 1.97
C THR A 446 -14.35 -33.62 0.84
N THR A 447 -15.35 -33.20 0.05
CA THR A 447 -15.87 -33.92 -1.12
C THR A 447 -16.24 -32.93 -2.24
N HIS A 448 -16.08 -33.33 -3.51
CA HIS A 448 -16.49 -32.51 -4.67
C HIS A 448 -18.00 -32.21 -4.67
N ILE A 449 -18.80 -33.12 -4.12
CA ILE A 449 -20.25 -32.95 -3.98
C ILE A 449 -20.56 -31.77 -3.05
N GLN A 450 -19.81 -31.61 -1.95
CA GLN A 450 -19.99 -30.45 -1.05
C GLN A 450 -19.64 -29.13 -1.73
N ALA A 451 -18.63 -29.10 -2.60
CA ALA A 451 -18.29 -27.89 -3.34
C ALA A 451 -19.36 -27.53 -4.38
N VAL A 452 -19.95 -28.53 -5.05
CA VAL A 452 -21.01 -28.35 -6.05
C VAL A 452 -22.36 -28.01 -5.42
N ASP A 453 -22.74 -28.69 -4.35
CA ASP A 453 -24.03 -28.50 -3.66
C ASP A 453 -23.99 -27.34 -2.65
N GLY A 454 -22.79 -26.89 -2.29
CA GLY A 454 -22.54 -25.89 -1.26
C GLY A 454 -22.75 -26.41 0.17
N LEU A 455 -22.18 -25.70 1.15
CA LEU A 455 -22.44 -25.93 2.57
C LEU A 455 -23.31 -24.82 3.14
N LYS A 456 -24.16 -25.17 4.12
CA LYS A 456 -25.08 -24.21 4.72
C LYS A 456 -24.46 -23.50 5.90
N LEU A 457 -24.59 -22.18 5.89
CA LEU A 457 -24.29 -21.27 6.97
C LEU A 457 -25.60 -20.65 7.47
N ARG A 458 -25.80 -20.61 8.78
CA ARG A 458 -26.97 -20.01 9.41
C ARG A 458 -26.52 -18.90 10.35
N ILE A 459 -27.06 -17.72 10.11
CA ILE A 459 -26.83 -16.49 10.86
C ILE A 459 -28.15 -16.13 11.54
N TYR A 460 -28.15 -15.90 12.86
CA TYR A 460 -29.35 -15.55 13.62
C TYR A 460 -29.00 -14.71 14.85
N PRO A 461 -29.89 -13.85 15.35
CA PRO A 461 -29.55 -13.03 16.51
C PRO A 461 -29.26 -13.84 17.77
N GLU A 462 -28.27 -13.43 18.58
CA GLU A 462 -28.02 -14.06 19.89
C GLU A 462 -29.13 -13.71 20.90
N GLU A 463 -29.62 -12.48 20.85
CA GLU A 463 -30.69 -11.96 21.71
C GLU A 463 -32.02 -11.76 20.94
N GLU A 464 -33.11 -11.46 21.67
CA GLU A 464 -34.42 -11.17 21.07
C GLU A 464 -34.51 -9.73 20.50
N GLU A 465 -33.45 -9.24 19.84
CA GLU A 465 -33.40 -7.93 19.19
C GLU A 465 -33.07 -8.05 17.68
N ASP A 466 -33.58 -7.12 16.88
CA ASP A 466 -33.29 -7.08 15.45
C ASP A 466 -31.84 -6.61 15.23
N VAL A 467 -31.12 -7.24 14.30
CA VAL A 467 -29.70 -6.98 14.06
C VAL A 467 -29.49 -6.56 12.62
N LEU A 468 -28.78 -5.45 12.40
CA LEU A 468 -28.40 -5.01 11.08
C LEU A 468 -27.08 -5.68 10.67
N ILE A 469 -27.11 -6.45 9.57
CA ILE A 469 -25.91 -6.96 8.91
C ILE A 469 -25.50 -5.94 7.86
N ASP A 470 -24.35 -5.33 8.02
CA ASP A 470 -23.86 -4.27 7.15
C ASP A 470 -23.16 -4.81 5.91
N ASN A 471 -22.52 -5.98 6.04
CA ASN A 471 -21.78 -6.60 4.95
C ASN A 471 -21.55 -8.10 5.18
N ILE A 472 -21.32 -8.85 4.10
CA ILE A 472 -20.69 -10.17 4.13
C ILE A 472 -19.63 -10.20 3.04
N ASN A 473 -18.36 -10.25 3.44
CA ASN A 473 -17.23 -10.07 2.53
C ASN A 473 -16.12 -11.14 2.73
N MET A 474 -15.11 -11.06 1.86
CA MET A 474 -13.87 -11.86 1.86
C MET A 474 -12.67 -10.94 2.11
N GLU A 475 -11.57 -11.46 2.66
CA GLU A 475 -10.33 -10.69 2.83
C GLU A 475 -9.74 -10.30 1.45
N GLY A 476 -9.02 -9.18 1.36
CA GLY A 476 -8.49 -8.65 0.09
C GLY A 476 -7.38 -9.46 -0.59
N TRP A 477 -7.04 -10.67 -0.10
CA TRP A 477 -5.91 -11.49 -0.56
C TRP A 477 -6.31 -12.96 -0.71
N ASP A 478 -7.15 -13.29 -1.70
CA ASP A 478 -7.74 -14.63 -1.83
C ASP A 478 -6.73 -15.72 -2.27
N GLU A 479 -6.68 -16.84 -1.53
CA GLU A 479 -6.10 -18.12 -2.01
C GLU A 479 -7.05 -18.83 -3.01
N PHE A 480 -8.39 -18.70 -2.82
CA PHE A 480 -9.41 -19.26 -3.71
C PHE A 480 -10.76 -18.54 -3.61
N TYR A 481 -11.54 -18.55 -4.69
CA TYR A 481 -12.83 -17.84 -4.74
C TYR A 481 -13.97 -18.63 -4.06
N TRP A 482 -14.87 -17.96 -3.35
CA TRP A 482 -16.15 -18.50 -2.88
C TRP A 482 -17.29 -17.49 -3.05
N TRP A 483 -18.54 -17.96 -3.02
CA TRP A 483 -19.72 -17.09 -3.05
C TRP A 483 -20.87 -17.68 -2.24
N ALA A 484 -21.84 -16.85 -1.85
CA ALA A 484 -23.00 -17.27 -1.07
C ALA A 484 -24.33 -17.01 -1.80
N GLU A 485 -25.29 -17.92 -1.63
CA GLU A 485 -26.67 -17.75 -2.08
C GLU A 485 -27.67 -17.90 -0.91
N PRO A 486 -28.78 -17.15 -0.86
CA PRO A 486 -29.17 -16.12 -1.83
C PRO A 486 -28.27 -14.89 -1.74
N ILE A 487 -28.15 -14.14 -2.85
CA ILE A 487 -27.52 -12.82 -2.81
C ILE A 487 -28.36 -11.92 -1.92
N VAL A 488 -27.73 -11.36 -0.90
CA VAL A 488 -28.34 -10.43 0.05
C VAL A 488 -28.00 -9.00 -0.35
N THR A 489 -28.96 -8.08 -0.23
CA THR A 489 -28.69 -6.65 -0.39
C THR A 489 -28.42 -6.06 0.98
N PHE A 490 -27.31 -5.37 1.12
CA PHE A 490 -26.92 -4.74 2.37
C PHE A 490 -27.27 -3.24 2.41
N PRO A 491 -27.53 -2.67 3.59
CA PRO A 491 -27.59 -3.37 4.88
C PRO A 491 -28.84 -4.26 4.99
N TYR A 492 -28.69 -5.43 5.62
CA TYR A 492 -29.73 -6.44 5.78
C TYR A 492 -30.21 -6.50 7.23
N LEU A 493 -31.46 -6.11 7.49
CA LEU A 493 -32.06 -6.21 8.82
C LEU A 493 -32.52 -7.65 9.08
N LEU A 494 -31.86 -8.34 10.01
CA LEU A 494 -32.20 -9.67 10.48
C LEU A 494 -33.07 -9.60 11.75
N PRO A 495 -34.34 -10.05 11.71
CA PRO A 495 -35.21 -9.96 12.87
C PRO A 495 -34.82 -10.88 14.04
N ALA A 496 -35.09 -10.45 15.28
CA ALA A 496 -34.84 -11.11 16.57
C ALA A 496 -35.16 -12.62 16.72
N ASN A 497 -35.97 -13.18 15.81
CA ASN A 497 -36.44 -14.57 15.87
C ASN A 497 -36.36 -15.26 14.50
N ASP A 498 -35.58 -14.72 13.58
CA ASP A 498 -35.37 -15.28 12.26
C ASP A 498 -33.91 -15.71 12.06
N SER A 499 -33.65 -16.38 10.94
CA SER A 499 -32.29 -16.75 10.55
C SER A 499 -32.06 -16.48 9.08
N LEU A 500 -30.98 -15.78 8.74
CA LEU A 500 -30.45 -15.74 7.39
C LEU A 500 -29.69 -17.06 7.14
N VAL A 501 -30.13 -17.84 6.17
CA VAL A 501 -29.47 -19.09 5.79
C VAL A 501 -28.83 -18.91 4.43
N LEU A 502 -27.50 -18.94 4.41
CA LEU A 502 -26.70 -18.91 3.19
C LEU A 502 -26.26 -20.33 2.81
N THR A 503 -26.18 -20.58 1.52
CA THR A 503 -25.47 -21.71 0.94
C THR A 503 -24.20 -21.16 0.33
N VAL A 504 -23.07 -21.51 0.94
CA VAL A 504 -21.74 -21.06 0.52
C VAL A 504 -21.21 -22.09 -0.46
N TYR A 505 -20.61 -21.61 -1.54
CA TYR A 505 -20.01 -22.41 -2.60
C TYR A 505 -18.57 -21.98 -2.79
N VAL A 506 -17.71 -22.90 -3.23
CA VAL A 506 -16.30 -22.63 -3.52
C VAL A 506 -16.02 -22.83 -5.02
N GLY A 507 -15.28 -21.90 -5.61
CA GLY A 507 -14.82 -21.91 -6.99
C GLY A 507 -13.66 -22.88 -7.20
N ILE A 508 -13.69 -23.63 -8.30
CA ILE A 508 -12.66 -24.61 -8.68
C ILE A 508 -12.15 -24.24 -10.08
N PRO A 509 -10.83 -24.26 -10.38
CA PRO A 509 -9.71 -24.79 -9.57
C PRO A 509 -8.94 -23.75 -8.75
N VAL A 510 -8.17 -24.23 -7.77
CA VAL A 510 -7.22 -23.48 -6.93
C VAL A 510 -5.80 -23.90 -7.33
N ASP A 511 -4.92 -22.96 -7.69
CA ASP A 511 -3.58 -23.24 -8.24
C ASP A 511 -2.50 -23.21 -7.15
N GLN A 512 -2.49 -24.14 -6.18
CA GLN A 512 -1.41 -24.28 -5.19
C GLN A 512 -1.14 -25.75 -4.80
N THR A 513 0.00 -26.03 -4.13
CA THR A 513 0.49 -27.41 -3.85
C THR A 513 0.56 -27.79 -2.37
N LEU A 514 -0.19 -28.86 -2.02
CA LEU A 514 -0.09 -29.80 -0.89
C LEU A 514 -0.60 -29.31 0.49
N GLY A 515 -1.91 -29.47 0.75
CA GLY A 515 -2.53 -29.19 2.04
C GLY A 515 -4.06 -29.12 2.07
N PHE A 516 -4.59 -28.42 3.07
CA PHE A 516 -5.91 -27.77 3.01
C PHE A 516 -5.64 -26.30 2.70
N VAL A 517 -6.39 -25.70 1.78
CA VAL A 517 -6.43 -24.24 1.62
C VAL A 517 -7.53 -23.66 2.50
N GLN A 518 -7.31 -22.45 3.01
CA GLN A 518 -8.25 -21.79 3.91
C GLN A 518 -8.46 -20.34 3.51
N ASP A 519 -9.69 -19.86 3.73
CA ASP A 519 -10.08 -18.48 3.52
C ASP A 519 -11.13 -18.10 4.58
N THR A 520 -11.36 -16.80 4.81
CA THR A 520 -12.23 -16.29 5.87
C THR A 520 -13.36 -15.45 5.29
N MET A 521 -14.60 -15.80 5.66
CA MET A 521 -15.77 -14.95 5.43
C MET A 521 -15.99 -14.06 6.65
N PHE A 522 -16.08 -12.75 6.45
CA PHE A 522 -16.43 -11.78 7.49
C PHE A 522 -17.89 -11.37 7.34
N ILE A 523 -18.64 -11.45 8.44
CA ILE A 523 -20.03 -10.98 8.54
C ILE A 523 -20.02 -9.77 9.47
N GLU A 524 -20.13 -8.58 8.90
CA GLU A 524 -20.13 -7.31 9.63
C GLU A 524 -21.54 -6.99 10.11
N SER A 525 -21.67 -6.58 11.36
CA SER A 525 -22.94 -6.14 11.93
C SER A 525 -22.75 -5.01 12.93
N GLU A 526 -23.83 -4.33 13.30
CA GLU A 526 -23.86 -3.41 14.45
C GLU A 526 -23.35 -4.07 15.76
N GLY A 527 -23.34 -5.40 15.78
CA GLY A 527 -22.90 -6.23 16.87
C GLY A 527 -21.46 -6.76 16.81
N GLY A 528 -20.70 -6.32 15.81
CA GLY A 528 -19.34 -6.73 15.54
C GLY A 528 -19.23 -7.78 14.43
N ASP A 529 -17.99 -8.06 14.08
CA ASP A 529 -17.65 -8.93 12.97
C ASP A 529 -17.63 -10.39 13.41
N HIS A 530 -18.23 -11.26 12.60
CA HIS A 530 -18.18 -12.69 12.78
C HIS A 530 -17.39 -13.35 11.66
N GLU A 531 -16.33 -14.06 12.05
CA GLU A 531 -15.48 -14.81 11.13
C GLU A 531 -16.01 -16.23 10.93
N VAL A 532 -16.05 -16.67 9.67
CA VAL A 532 -16.36 -18.05 9.31
C VAL A 532 -15.22 -18.60 8.46
N LEU A 533 -14.52 -19.60 8.99
CA LEU A 533 -13.41 -20.22 8.30
C LEU A 533 -13.91 -21.17 7.20
N ILE A 534 -13.46 -20.98 5.98
CA ILE A 534 -13.77 -21.81 4.81
C ILE A 534 -12.53 -22.65 4.51
N ILE A 535 -12.62 -23.97 4.64
CA ILE A 535 -11.49 -24.88 4.44
C ILE A 535 -11.81 -25.85 3.30
N VAL A 536 -10.90 -26.01 2.35
CA VAL A 536 -11.06 -26.95 1.24
C VAL A 536 -9.93 -27.98 1.24
N ASP A 537 -10.30 -29.26 1.20
CA ASP A 537 -9.36 -30.38 0.99
C ASP A 537 -8.80 -30.34 -0.45
N GLU A 538 -7.51 -30.07 -0.61
CA GLU A 538 -6.87 -29.99 -1.93
C GLU A 538 -6.86 -31.35 -2.66
N ASP A 539 -7.01 -32.49 -1.95
CA ASP A 539 -7.10 -33.83 -2.57
C ASP A 539 -8.39 -34.03 -3.39
N LEU A 540 -9.35 -33.09 -3.28
CA LEU A 540 -10.48 -32.97 -4.20
C LEU A 540 -10.07 -32.64 -5.64
N ILE A 541 -8.81 -32.26 -5.83
CA ILE A 541 -8.26 -31.77 -7.11
C ILE A 541 -7.14 -32.71 -7.64
N SER A 542 -6.66 -33.71 -6.87
CA SER A 542 -5.57 -34.63 -7.31
C SER A 542 -6.01 -36.00 -7.89
N LYS A 543 -7.32 -36.34 -7.90
CA LYS A 543 -7.82 -37.64 -8.40
C LYS A 543 -8.81 -37.59 -9.55
N ILE A 544 -8.65 -36.62 -10.44
CA ILE A 544 -9.30 -36.71 -11.75
C ILE A 544 -8.54 -37.72 -12.64
N LYS A 545 -8.82 -39.00 -12.43
CA LYS A 545 -9.03 -39.90 -13.58
C LYS A 545 -10.49 -39.74 -13.97
N VAL A 546 -10.80 -38.79 -14.86
CA VAL A 546 -12.06 -38.84 -15.61
C VAL A 546 -12.07 -40.17 -16.37
N PRO A 547 -13.07 -41.04 -16.19
CA PRO A 547 -13.34 -42.07 -17.18
C PRO A 547 -13.62 -41.36 -18.52
N ASP A 548 -12.87 -41.69 -19.57
CA ASP A 548 -12.74 -41.02 -20.88
C ASP A 548 -14.03 -40.61 -21.65
N ASP A 549 -15.22 -40.64 -21.06
CA ASP A 549 -16.50 -40.60 -21.78
C ASP A 549 -17.42 -39.40 -21.47
N LEU A 550 -17.00 -38.37 -20.71
CA LEU A 550 -17.83 -37.15 -20.51
C LEU A 550 -17.05 -35.86 -20.81
N VAL A 551 -17.21 -35.37 -22.05
CA VAL A 551 -16.62 -34.13 -22.56
C VAL A 551 -17.60 -32.96 -22.33
N ALA A 552 -17.11 -31.81 -21.86
CA ALA A 552 -17.90 -30.61 -21.60
C ALA A 552 -18.30 -29.86 -22.89
N ALA A 553 -19.36 -29.03 -22.82
CA ALA A 553 -19.62 -28.04 -23.88
C ALA A 553 -18.46 -27.05 -23.97
N SER A 554 -17.98 -26.75 -25.18
CA SER A 554 -16.95 -25.73 -25.39
C SER A 554 -17.49 -24.54 -26.16
N ILE A 555 -16.99 -23.35 -25.86
CA ILE A 555 -17.30 -22.14 -26.63
C ILE A 555 -16.36 -22.14 -27.85
N SER A 556 -16.91 -22.44 -29.02
CA SER A 556 -16.17 -22.57 -30.28
C SER A 556 -16.04 -21.23 -31.03
N GLY A 557 -16.77 -20.19 -30.62
CA GLY A 557 -16.61 -18.85 -31.16
C GLY A 557 -17.59 -17.82 -30.63
N ILE A 558 -17.12 -16.57 -30.50
CA ILE A 558 -17.91 -15.40 -30.12
C ILE A 558 -17.64 -14.33 -31.18
N TYR A 559 -18.62 -14.03 -32.05
CA TYR A 559 -18.39 -13.09 -33.15
C TYR A 559 -19.65 -12.33 -33.64
N PRO A 560 -19.50 -11.04 -34.02
CA PRO A 560 -18.32 -10.21 -33.78
C PRO A 560 -18.11 -9.99 -32.26
N ASN A 561 -16.87 -9.81 -31.84
CA ASN A 561 -16.53 -9.44 -30.47
C ASN A 561 -15.25 -8.58 -30.51
N PRO A 562 -15.33 -7.26 -30.32
CA PRO A 562 -16.49 -6.49 -29.85
C PRO A 562 -17.69 -6.41 -30.83
N PHE A 563 -18.90 -6.17 -30.31
CA PHE A 563 -20.15 -6.03 -31.09
C PHE A 563 -20.94 -4.77 -30.71
N SER A 564 -21.81 -4.28 -31.59
CA SER A 564 -22.64 -3.09 -31.35
C SER A 564 -24.15 -3.36 -31.26
N THR A 565 -24.64 -4.43 -31.91
CA THR A 565 -26.09 -4.73 -32.01
C THR A 565 -26.43 -6.19 -31.82
N LEU A 566 -25.54 -7.11 -32.22
CA LEU A 566 -25.75 -8.54 -32.07
C LEU A 566 -24.40 -9.26 -32.01
N CYS A 567 -24.24 -10.15 -31.03
CA CYS A 567 -23.13 -11.10 -30.93
C CYS A 567 -23.64 -12.52 -31.15
N ASN A 568 -22.96 -13.32 -31.97
CA ASN A 568 -23.26 -14.74 -32.13
C ASN A 568 -22.32 -15.57 -31.27
N LEU A 569 -22.90 -16.60 -30.65
CA LEU A 569 -22.22 -17.50 -29.74
C LEU A 569 -22.31 -18.91 -30.33
N MET A 570 -21.17 -19.53 -30.55
CA MET A 570 -21.07 -20.91 -31.02
C MET A 570 -20.67 -21.80 -29.86
N ILE A 571 -21.47 -22.83 -29.62
CA ILE A 571 -21.26 -23.81 -28.54
C ILE A 571 -21.17 -25.20 -29.18
N SER A 572 -20.07 -25.89 -28.93
CA SER A 572 -19.85 -27.26 -29.37
C SER A 572 -20.25 -28.25 -28.29
N LEU A 573 -21.14 -29.19 -28.63
CA LEU A 573 -21.54 -30.28 -27.74
C LEU A 573 -21.02 -31.63 -28.23
N PRO A 574 -20.28 -32.37 -27.40
CA PRO A 574 -19.74 -33.69 -27.77
C PRO A 574 -20.79 -34.80 -27.69
N GLN A 575 -21.91 -34.56 -26.99
CA GLN A 575 -23.06 -35.44 -26.84
C GLN A 575 -24.33 -34.65 -26.52
N ASP A 576 -25.50 -35.31 -26.56
CA ASP A 576 -26.78 -34.71 -26.16
C ASP A 576 -26.74 -34.33 -24.67
N ALA A 577 -27.04 -33.07 -24.35
CA ALA A 577 -26.96 -32.56 -22.98
C ALA A 577 -27.97 -31.44 -22.74
N ARG A 578 -28.38 -31.25 -21.48
CA ARG A 578 -29.07 -30.03 -21.06
C ARG A 578 -28.04 -28.93 -20.84
N VAL A 579 -28.26 -27.78 -21.49
CA VAL A 579 -27.35 -26.64 -21.47
C VAL A 579 -28.09 -25.43 -20.93
N SER A 580 -27.46 -24.73 -19.99
CA SER A 580 -27.87 -23.39 -19.59
C SER A 580 -26.82 -22.37 -20.03
N VAL A 581 -27.27 -21.24 -20.57
CA VAL A 581 -26.39 -20.18 -21.09
C VAL A 581 -26.83 -18.83 -20.58
N TYR A 582 -25.93 -18.13 -19.88
CA TYR A 582 -26.20 -16.86 -19.22
C TYR A 582 -25.22 -15.77 -19.67
N VAL A 583 -25.68 -14.52 -19.65
CA VAL A 583 -24.86 -13.31 -19.80
C VAL A 583 -24.86 -12.57 -18.47
N LEU A 584 -23.68 -12.21 -17.98
CA LEU A 584 -23.43 -11.53 -16.72
C LEU A 584 -22.75 -10.17 -16.96
N ASP A 585 -22.95 -9.19 -16.08
CA ASP A 585 -22.15 -7.95 -16.07
C ASP A 585 -20.78 -8.14 -15.41
N ASN A 586 -19.98 -7.07 -15.34
CA ASN A 586 -18.65 -7.11 -14.74
C ASN A 586 -18.64 -7.31 -13.22
N ARG A 587 -19.79 -7.23 -12.56
CA ARG A 587 -20.00 -7.52 -11.13
C ARG A 587 -20.63 -8.89 -10.92
N GLY A 588 -20.71 -9.72 -11.97
CA GLY A 588 -21.30 -11.06 -11.93
C GLY A 588 -22.83 -11.09 -11.90
N SER A 589 -23.52 -9.94 -11.99
CA SER A 589 -24.98 -9.87 -11.97
C SER A 589 -25.58 -10.43 -13.26
N LEU A 590 -26.64 -11.26 -13.15
CA LEU A 590 -27.33 -11.85 -14.30
C LEU A 590 -28.01 -10.78 -15.15
N ILE A 591 -27.54 -10.61 -16.38
CA ILE A 591 -28.11 -9.69 -17.38
C ILE A 591 -29.18 -10.39 -18.21
N ARG A 592 -28.91 -11.61 -18.69
CA ARG A 592 -29.86 -12.35 -19.53
C ARG A 592 -29.60 -13.85 -19.58
N THR A 593 -30.66 -14.64 -19.63
CA THR A 593 -30.64 -16.07 -19.94
C THR A 593 -30.88 -16.28 -21.44
N LEU A 594 -29.93 -16.91 -22.13
CA LEU A 594 -30.00 -17.15 -23.58
C LEU A 594 -30.57 -18.54 -23.92
N ALA A 595 -30.35 -19.54 -23.07
CA ALA A 595 -30.84 -20.91 -23.25
C ALA A 595 -30.89 -21.67 -21.92
N GLU A 596 -31.88 -22.56 -21.74
CA GLU A 596 -32.01 -23.48 -20.59
C GLU A 596 -32.75 -24.78 -20.99
N ASN A 597 -32.21 -25.47 -21.98
CA ASN A 597 -32.90 -26.56 -22.67
C ASN A 597 -31.93 -27.67 -23.10
N SER A 598 -32.49 -28.79 -23.56
CA SER A 598 -31.70 -29.90 -24.10
C SER A 598 -31.28 -29.61 -25.53
N PHE A 599 -29.99 -29.77 -25.80
CA PHE A 599 -29.37 -29.68 -27.12
C PHE A 599 -28.80 -31.04 -27.50
N THR A 600 -28.82 -31.36 -28.79
CA THR A 600 -28.21 -32.58 -29.32
C THR A 600 -26.69 -32.41 -29.46
N LYS A 601 -25.96 -33.50 -29.64
CA LYS A 601 -24.56 -33.46 -30.08
C LYS A 601 -24.38 -32.57 -31.33
N GLY A 602 -23.34 -31.74 -31.34
CA GLY A 602 -22.97 -30.88 -32.47
C GLY A 602 -22.78 -29.41 -32.09
N GLU A 603 -22.56 -28.58 -33.09
CA GLU A 603 -22.45 -27.12 -32.95
C GLU A 603 -23.82 -26.46 -32.88
N HIS A 604 -24.00 -25.56 -31.91
CA HIS A 604 -25.22 -24.77 -31.73
C HIS A 604 -24.89 -23.29 -31.75
N ARG A 605 -25.79 -22.52 -32.36
CA ARG A 605 -25.67 -21.07 -32.45
C ARG A 605 -26.73 -20.41 -31.60
N LEU A 606 -26.27 -19.60 -30.65
CA LEU A 606 -27.08 -18.65 -29.90
C LEU A 606 -26.70 -17.22 -30.31
N ALA A 607 -27.51 -16.26 -29.89
CA ALA A 607 -27.21 -14.85 -30.13
C ALA A 607 -27.67 -14.00 -28.95
N TRP A 608 -26.92 -12.93 -28.69
CA TRP A 608 -27.30 -11.90 -27.75
C TRP A 608 -27.32 -10.54 -28.46
N ASP A 609 -28.42 -9.80 -28.29
CA ASP A 609 -28.69 -8.51 -28.92
C ASP A 609 -28.22 -7.31 -28.07
N GLY A 610 -27.50 -7.58 -26.97
CA GLY A 610 -27.01 -6.54 -26.07
C GLY A 610 -28.06 -5.99 -25.10
N GLN A 611 -29.24 -6.61 -25.00
CA GLN A 611 -30.30 -6.18 -24.08
C GLN A 611 -30.41 -7.08 -22.84
N ASP A 612 -30.85 -6.49 -21.73
CA ASP A 612 -31.14 -7.17 -20.47
C ASP A 612 -32.46 -7.98 -20.51
N VAL A 613 -32.83 -8.57 -19.38
CA VAL A 613 -34.09 -9.33 -19.21
C VAL A 613 -35.36 -8.49 -19.44
N ASN A 614 -35.28 -7.17 -19.26
CA ASN A 614 -36.39 -6.24 -19.45
C ASN A 614 -36.47 -5.69 -20.89
N GLY A 615 -35.53 -6.08 -21.76
CA GLY A 615 -35.42 -5.57 -23.14
C GLY A 615 -34.76 -4.18 -23.22
N THR A 616 -34.09 -3.75 -22.16
CA THR A 616 -33.34 -2.49 -22.12
C THR A 616 -31.96 -2.71 -22.72
N ASP A 617 -31.49 -1.81 -23.59
CA ASP A 617 -30.13 -1.88 -24.14
C ASP A 617 -29.09 -1.68 -23.04
N CYS A 618 -28.19 -2.64 -22.89
CA CYS A 618 -27.13 -2.58 -21.89
C CYS A 618 -26.06 -1.55 -22.30
N PRO A 619 -25.36 -0.88 -21.38
CA PRO A 619 -24.29 0.07 -21.72
C PRO A 619 -23.12 -0.60 -22.48
N ALA A 620 -22.28 0.22 -23.11
CA ALA A 620 -21.01 -0.26 -23.64
C ALA A 620 -20.12 -0.73 -22.47
N GLY A 621 -19.46 -1.88 -22.61
CA GLY A 621 -18.74 -2.49 -21.49
C GLY A 621 -18.41 -3.96 -21.71
N ILE A 622 -17.76 -4.54 -20.69
CA ILE A 622 -17.40 -5.96 -20.63
C ILE A 622 -18.55 -6.75 -19.99
N TYR A 623 -18.89 -7.86 -20.61
CA TYR A 623 -19.86 -8.83 -20.13
C TYR A 623 -19.23 -10.23 -20.17
N TYR A 624 -19.79 -11.15 -19.41
CA TYR A 624 -19.32 -12.54 -19.36
C TYR A 624 -20.41 -13.51 -19.79
N LEU A 625 -20.04 -14.45 -20.66
CA LEU A 625 -20.87 -15.57 -21.07
C LEU A 625 -20.56 -16.76 -20.16
N LEU A 626 -21.58 -17.39 -19.61
CA LEU A 626 -21.48 -18.60 -18.82
C LEU A 626 -22.27 -19.73 -19.50
N VAL A 627 -21.62 -20.86 -19.81
CA VAL A 627 -22.23 -22.05 -20.40
C VAL A 627 -22.12 -23.22 -19.41
N LYS A 628 -23.25 -23.75 -18.95
CA LYS A 628 -23.33 -24.86 -17.99
C LYS A 628 -23.88 -26.12 -18.64
N THR A 629 -23.16 -27.24 -18.49
CA THR A 629 -23.60 -28.58 -18.88
C THR A 629 -23.34 -29.58 -17.77
N GLY A 630 -24.40 -30.00 -17.06
CA GLY A 630 -24.26 -30.78 -15.83
C GLY A 630 -23.44 -30.01 -14.79
N GLU A 631 -22.33 -30.60 -14.35
CA GLU A 631 -21.37 -30.02 -13.41
C GLU A 631 -20.23 -29.23 -14.10
N LYS A 632 -20.17 -29.21 -15.44
CA LYS A 632 -19.13 -28.50 -16.18
C LYS A 632 -19.57 -27.10 -16.58
N ILE A 633 -18.65 -26.15 -16.45
CA ILE A 633 -18.83 -24.74 -16.77
C ILE A 633 -17.77 -24.32 -17.81
N SER A 634 -18.15 -23.48 -18.77
CA SER A 634 -17.25 -22.76 -19.67
C SER A 634 -17.62 -21.29 -19.72
N THR A 635 -16.61 -20.42 -19.73
CA THR A 635 -16.78 -18.96 -19.71
C THR A 635 -16.20 -18.31 -20.97
N GLY A 636 -16.75 -17.15 -21.35
CA GLY A 636 -16.24 -16.36 -22.47
C GLY A 636 -16.49 -14.87 -22.29
N LYS A 637 -15.55 -14.03 -22.69
CA LYS A 637 -15.66 -12.56 -22.57
C LYS A 637 -16.43 -11.97 -23.76
N LEU A 638 -17.35 -11.06 -23.50
CA LEU A 638 -18.15 -10.30 -24.47
C LEU A 638 -17.83 -8.80 -24.30
N ILE A 639 -17.68 -8.07 -25.40
CA ILE A 639 -17.40 -6.62 -25.38
C ILE A 639 -18.46 -5.90 -26.22
N LYS A 640 -19.35 -5.15 -25.57
CA LYS A 640 -20.36 -4.29 -26.22
C LYS A 640 -19.79 -2.89 -26.45
N ARG A 641 -19.95 -2.35 -27.66
CA ARG A 641 -19.53 -1.00 -28.05
C ARG A 641 -20.68 -0.02 -28.12
#